data_AF-A0A2N4S9C7-F1
#
_entry.id   AF-A0A2N4S9C7-F1
#
_cell.length_a   1.000
_cell.length_b   1.000
_cell.length_c   1.000
_cell.angle_alpha   90.00
_cell.angle_beta   90.00
_cell.angle_gamma   90.00
#
_symmetry.space_group_name_H-M   'P 1'
#
loop_
_entity.id
_entity.type
_entity.pdbx_description
1 polymer ?
#
loop_
_entity_poly.entity_id
_entity_poly.type
_entity_poly.pdbx_seq_one_letter_code
_entity_poly.pdbx_strand_id
1 'polypeptide(L)'
;MTGRYYYSQVTYQSPSWIKNAQNKLLVNSNEFYSAGNSLELQFTSSKNGNWSAEVQYRPVRGNDFFKNVAFLSFQMKNPDNISPEIMPKVGIRLHDQSFTRFLPLKNYFFSQGNNGWYQVLIPLKDLGLENIDHENINHLEAVVFEQNEADNQNHTLFFDDIELLPETTRNSLPLKIPDLKGIEAFEKHIDLWWEAENIENIKYIRIYRSFDGETFTPIAIQRPLMNRYTDFLGEIGKKAYYRISSVDYSLHETSLSNILTAETKPLTDDEFLNMVEEAHFRYYWDGAEPNSGLARENIPGRSDMIATGASGFGVMAMLVAMERGFISREEGIDRFLKITDFLQKTDKYHGAVSHFMDGTTAKTIPYFGQKDNGGDLVETAFLTQGLLAAHQFFDRNTTEEKTIRERIDTFWRNIEWSWYKQTKDSPFLYWHWSPDQGWIINHPLIGWNETMITYLLAIMSPTHSVEPDMYYSGWASQSQRAQDYRRGWGGTDTGSMYTNGNIYYGLPLKVGVSNGGPLFFIHYSYLGLNPHNFTDKYTNYFENNKTIAQINYRYCVENPGKYVGYGENCWGITASDFAWGYHANEPVISRDNGTIAPTGALASFPYTPSQSMQALRNYYDHYGHFLWGEYGFRDAFNLTENWCSTIFMGLNQSPVTVMIENYRSGFVWDLFMSHPDVQRGIRKINNIEH
;
A
#
# COMPACT_ATOMS: atom_id res chain seq x y z
N MET A 1 -15.02 3.19 5.07
CA MET A 1 -15.87 2.07 5.55
C MET A 1 -17.21 2.62 5.96
N THR A 2 -18.31 1.91 5.67
CA THR A 2 -19.66 2.30 6.13
C THR A 2 -19.82 2.04 7.63
N GLY A 3 -20.90 2.53 8.23
CA GLY A 3 -21.24 2.26 9.64
C GLY A 3 -20.52 3.19 10.60
N ARG A 4 -19.20 3.04 10.77
CA ARG A 4 -18.40 3.85 11.70
C ARG A 4 -17.03 4.24 11.15
N TYR A 5 -16.51 5.36 11.64
CA TYR A 5 -15.21 5.87 11.23
C TYR A 5 -14.12 5.45 12.23
N TYR A 6 -13.18 4.61 11.79
CA TYR A 6 -12.11 4.08 12.65
C TYR A 6 -11.29 5.17 13.34
N TYR A 7 -10.92 6.22 12.60
CA TYR A 7 -10.14 7.37 13.06
C TYR A 7 -11.04 8.42 13.74
N SER A 8 -11.88 7.97 14.66
CA SER A 8 -12.63 8.83 15.56
C SER A 8 -12.63 8.26 16.96
N GLN A 9 -13.00 9.07 17.95
CA GLN A 9 -13.26 8.58 19.29
C GLN A 9 -14.41 9.38 19.90
N VAL A 10 -15.29 8.71 20.64
CA VAL A 10 -16.45 9.32 21.28
C VAL A 10 -16.50 8.94 22.75
N THR A 11 -16.81 9.92 23.61
CA THR A 11 -17.02 9.71 25.04
C THR A 11 -18.23 10.51 25.52
N TYR A 12 -18.94 10.03 26.53
CA TYR A 12 -20.01 10.79 27.18
C TYR A 12 -20.24 10.39 28.63
N GLN A 13 -20.85 11.31 29.37
CA GLN A 13 -21.31 11.15 30.73
C GLN A 13 -22.79 11.54 30.79
N SER A 14 -23.62 10.59 31.22
CA SER A 14 -25.06 10.77 31.45
C SER A 14 -25.31 11.93 32.44
N PRO A 15 -26.36 12.75 32.23
CA PRO A 15 -27.45 12.60 31.26
C PRO A 15 -27.17 13.06 29.83
N SER A 16 -26.00 13.61 29.53
CA SER A 16 -25.62 13.87 28.14
C SER A 16 -25.35 12.58 27.39
N TRP A 17 -25.48 12.63 26.06
CA TRP A 17 -25.31 11.48 25.21
C TRP A 17 -24.87 11.89 23.82
N ILE A 18 -24.16 11.00 23.13
CA ILE A 18 -23.78 11.14 21.73
C ILE A 18 -23.78 9.76 21.08
N LYS A 19 -24.39 9.70 19.90
CA LYS A 19 -24.52 8.48 19.10
C LYS A 19 -23.15 7.98 18.69
N ASN A 20 -22.88 6.71 18.94
CA ASN A 20 -21.62 6.07 18.58
C ASN A 20 -21.80 4.55 18.38
N ALA A 21 -20.85 3.92 17.70
CA ALA A 21 -20.72 2.46 17.63
C ALA A 21 -19.32 2.05 18.07
N GLN A 22 -19.23 1.38 19.22
CA GLN A 22 -17.95 1.04 19.88
C GLN A 22 -17.06 2.28 20.07
N ASN A 23 -17.65 3.37 20.60
CA ASN A 23 -16.95 4.63 20.85
C ASN A 23 -16.40 5.33 19.59
N LYS A 24 -16.96 5.03 18.41
CA LYS A 24 -16.62 5.69 17.14
C LYS A 24 -17.81 6.49 16.60
N LEU A 25 -17.52 7.60 15.92
CA LEU A 25 -18.50 8.36 15.15
C LEU A 25 -19.07 7.49 14.02
N LEU A 26 -20.33 7.74 13.69
CA LEU A 26 -21.00 7.03 12.60
C LEU A 26 -20.74 7.71 11.26
N VAL A 27 -20.73 6.90 10.20
CA VAL A 27 -20.58 7.35 8.81
C VAL A 27 -21.95 7.40 8.16
N ASN A 28 -22.33 8.54 7.62
CA ASN A 28 -23.59 8.76 6.91
C ASN A 28 -23.34 8.80 5.39
N SER A 29 -24.01 7.92 4.63
CA SER A 29 -23.83 7.85 3.17
C SER A 29 -24.89 8.62 2.37
N ASN A 30 -25.87 9.25 3.03
CA ASN A 30 -26.99 9.94 2.39
C ASN A 30 -26.81 11.46 2.37
N GLU A 31 -26.14 11.99 3.39
CA GLU A 31 -25.87 13.41 3.57
C GLU A 31 -24.37 13.62 3.53
N PHE A 32 -23.88 14.28 2.48
CA PHE A 32 -22.47 14.56 2.30
C PHE A 32 -22.26 15.84 1.47
N TYR A 33 -21.09 16.45 1.62
CA TYR A 33 -20.63 17.52 0.76
C TYR A 33 -19.69 16.96 -0.31
N SER A 34 -18.64 16.27 0.13
CA SER A 34 -17.77 15.47 -0.71
C SER A 34 -18.44 14.12 -0.96
N ALA A 35 -18.58 13.74 -2.23
CA ALA A 35 -19.39 12.58 -2.56
C ALA A 35 -18.84 11.28 -1.99
N GLY A 36 -19.72 10.52 -1.33
CA GLY A 36 -19.41 9.24 -0.70
C GLY A 36 -20.02 9.12 0.69
N ASN A 37 -19.69 10.03 1.61
CA ASN A 37 -20.21 10.04 2.98
C ASN A 37 -19.79 11.28 3.76
N SER A 38 -20.41 11.48 4.93
CA SER A 38 -19.97 12.41 5.98
C SER A 38 -19.93 11.70 7.34
N LEU A 39 -19.45 12.40 8.37
CA LEU A 39 -19.61 11.99 9.77
C LEU A 39 -20.93 12.50 10.34
N GLU A 40 -21.66 11.64 11.05
CA GLU A 40 -22.89 11.99 11.77
C GLU A 40 -22.59 12.25 13.24
N LEU A 41 -22.97 13.44 13.71
CA LEU A 41 -22.91 13.84 15.11
C LEU A 41 -24.34 14.04 15.63
N GLN A 42 -24.92 12.98 16.19
CA GLN A 42 -26.20 13.07 16.90
C GLN A 42 -25.96 13.09 18.41
N PHE A 43 -26.45 14.11 19.10
CA PHE A 43 -26.14 14.35 20.51
C PHE A 43 -27.29 14.99 21.31
N THR A 44 -27.26 14.76 22.62
CA THR A 44 -28.09 15.43 23.62
C THR A 44 -27.18 16.07 24.66
N SER A 45 -27.30 17.39 24.83
CA SER A 45 -26.53 18.16 25.80
C SER A 45 -27.35 18.45 27.06
N SER A 46 -26.88 18.01 28.23
CA SER A 46 -27.53 18.20 29.52
C SER A 46 -26.60 18.87 30.54
N LYS A 47 -27.17 19.69 31.45
CA LYS A 47 -26.39 20.53 32.39
C LYS A 47 -25.45 19.76 33.33
N ASN A 48 -25.77 18.52 33.66
CA ASN A 48 -24.98 17.68 34.58
C ASN A 48 -24.29 16.51 33.85
N GLY A 49 -24.23 16.56 32.52
CA GLY A 49 -23.56 15.58 31.68
C GLY A 49 -22.52 16.25 30.80
N ASN A 50 -21.78 15.45 30.06
CA ASN A 50 -20.84 15.93 29.05
C ASN A 50 -20.74 14.94 27.89
N TRP A 51 -20.28 15.39 26.74
CA TRP A 51 -19.88 14.53 25.64
C TRP A 51 -18.70 15.17 24.88
N SER A 52 -17.87 14.32 24.29
CA SER A 52 -16.80 14.72 23.38
C SER A 52 -16.69 13.72 22.24
N ALA A 53 -16.40 14.23 21.04
CA ALA A 53 -16.12 13.45 19.86
C ALA A 53 -14.91 14.03 19.13
N GLU A 54 -13.96 13.19 18.78
CA GLU A 54 -12.79 13.59 18.01
C GLU A 54 -12.72 12.86 16.67
N VAL A 55 -12.15 13.56 15.69
CA VAL A 55 -11.80 13.07 14.36
C VAL A 55 -10.28 13.13 14.26
N GLN A 56 -9.67 11.95 14.25
CA GLN A 56 -8.23 11.78 14.31
C GLN A 56 -7.63 11.92 12.91
N TYR A 57 -6.47 12.57 12.83
CA TYR A 57 -5.64 12.53 11.64
C TYR A 57 -5.25 11.07 11.38
N ARG A 58 -5.45 10.64 10.14
CA ARG A 58 -5.05 9.31 9.69
C ARG A 58 -3.61 9.39 9.20
N PRO A 59 -2.64 8.79 9.92
CA PRO A 59 -1.29 8.70 9.38
C PRO A 59 -1.30 7.81 8.13
N VAL A 60 -0.54 8.23 7.14
CA VAL A 60 -0.32 7.50 5.89
C VAL A 60 1.15 7.55 5.59
N ARG A 61 1.75 6.41 5.25
CA ARG A 61 3.15 6.33 4.87
C ARG A 61 3.49 7.34 3.78
N GLY A 62 4.60 8.05 3.96
CA GLY A 62 5.11 9.04 3.02
C GLY A 62 4.27 10.32 2.87
N ASN A 63 3.16 10.47 3.61
CA ASN A 63 2.46 11.75 3.70
C ASN A 63 3.11 12.61 4.78
N ASP A 64 4.28 13.13 4.46
CA ASP A 64 5.12 13.87 5.40
C ASP A 64 5.32 15.33 4.99
N PHE A 65 4.91 15.71 3.78
CA PHE A 65 5.02 17.08 3.25
C PHE A 65 3.64 17.71 3.12
N PHE A 66 3.43 18.77 3.89
CA PHE A 66 2.20 19.54 3.88
C PHE A 66 2.48 20.99 3.52
N LYS A 67 1.52 21.66 2.87
CA LYS A 67 1.57 23.12 2.71
C LYS A 67 1.51 23.76 4.10
N ASN A 68 2.12 24.94 4.26
CA ASN A 68 1.93 25.72 5.48
C ASN A 68 0.44 26.03 5.66
N VAL A 69 -0.10 25.70 6.83
CA VAL A 69 -1.55 25.78 7.09
C VAL A 69 -1.88 26.95 8.00
N ALA A 70 -3.03 27.58 7.75
CA ALA A 70 -3.50 28.74 8.49
C ALA A 70 -4.92 28.56 9.04
N PHE A 71 -5.69 27.62 8.50
CA PHE A 71 -7.07 27.40 8.88
C PHE A 71 -7.36 25.92 9.16
N LEU A 72 -8.19 25.68 10.18
CA LEU A 72 -9.01 24.48 10.25
C LEU A 72 -10.28 24.73 9.44
N SER A 73 -10.53 23.90 8.44
CA SER A 73 -11.70 23.96 7.55
C SER A 73 -12.52 22.68 7.66
N PHE A 74 -13.84 22.81 7.63
CA PHE A 74 -14.75 21.68 7.41
C PHE A 74 -16.09 22.15 6.89
N GLN A 75 -16.83 21.24 6.28
CA GLN A 75 -18.21 21.44 5.87
C GLN A 75 -19.13 20.96 6.99
N MET A 76 -20.17 21.73 7.28
CA MET A 76 -21.17 21.40 8.29
C MET A 76 -22.59 21.56 7.76
N LYS A 77 -23.47 20.59 8.03
CA LYS A 77 -24.92 20.69 7.78
C LYS A 77 -25.68 20.61 9.10
N ASN A 78 -26.62 21.54 9.28
CA ASN A 78 -27.45 21.69 10.48
C ASN A 78 -28.94 21.53 10.13
N PRO A 79 -29.45 20.31 9.96
CA PRO A 79 -30.85 20.05 9.61
C PRO A 79 -31.84 20.52 10.68
N ASP A 80 -31.46 20.47 11.96
CA ASP A 80 -32.35 20.74 13.09
C ASP A 80 -32.44 22.24 13.44
N ASN A 81 -31.73 23.11 12.70
CA ASN A 81 -31.64 24.55 12.97
C ASN A 81 -31.24 24.87 14.42
N ILE A 82 -30.26 24.12 14.94
CA ILE A 82 -29.74 24.24 16.31
C ILE A 82 -29.31 25.68 16.60
N SER A 83 -29.69 26.21 17.77
CA SER A 83 -29.27 27.55 18.20
C SER A 83 -27.74 27.63 18.32
N PRO A 84 -27.10 28.74 17.93
CA PRO A 84 -25.64 28.85 17.95
C PRO A 84 -24.98 28.66 19.34
N GLU A 85 -25.73 28.84 20.42
CA GLU A 85 -25.30 28.59 21.80
C GLU A 85 -25.23 27.10 22.14
N ILE A 86 -26.08 26.27 21.54
CA ILE A 86 -26.17 24.82 21.77
C ILE A 86 -25.16 24.07 20.87
N MET A 87 -24.80 24.65 19.73
CA MET A 87 -23.78 24.09 18.85
C MET A 87 -22.48 23.79 19.60
N PRO A 88 -21.78 22.71 19.22
CA PRO A 88 -20.58 22.30 19.94
C PRO A 88 -19.47 23.33 19.86
N LYS A 89 -18.55 23.24 20.82
CA LYS A 89 -17.25 23.90 20.72
C LYS A 89 -16.29 22.99 19.97
N VAL A 90 -15.27 23.59 19.35
CA VAL A 90 -14.23 22.87 18.62
C VAL A 90 -12.84 23.25 19.13
N GLY A 91 -11.97 22.26 19.24
CA GLY A 91 -10.55 22.39 19.58
C GLY A 91 -9.72 21.38 18.80
N ILE A 92 -8.41 21.37 19.05
CA ILE A 92 -7.48 20.38 18.49
C ILE A 92 -6.77 19.69 19.65
N ARG A 93 -6.72 18.36 19.61
CA ARG A 93 -5.88 17.55 20.50
C ARG A 93 -4.48 17.44 19.90
N LEU A 94 -3.48 17.69 20.73
CA LEU A 94 -2.08 17.63 20.37
C LEU A 94 -1.49 16.24 20.68
N HIS A 95 -0.30 15.97 20.14
CA HIS A 95 0.42 14.72 20.35
C HIS A 95 0.67 14.38 21.83
N ASP A 96 0.94 15.40 22.65
CA ASP A 96 1.12 15.26 24.10
C ASP A 96 -0.20 15.06 24.88
N GLN A 97 -1.31 14.86 24.18
CA GLN A 97 -2.68 14.70 24.69
C GLN A 97 -3.27 15.98 25.32
N SER A 98 -2.57 17.11 25.25
CA SER A 98 -3.16 18.40 25.61
C SER A 98 -4.13 18.88 24.52
N PHE A 99 -4.97 19.86 24.87
CA PHE A 99 -5.93 20.45 23.96
C PHE A 99 -5.63 21.93 23.76
N THR A 100 -5.87 22.42 22.55
CA THR A 100 -5.97 23.86 22.30
C THR A 100 -7.16 24.46 23.07
N ARG A 101 -7.28 25.79 23.04
CA ARG A 101 -8.54 26.42 23.47
C ARG A 101 -9.70 25.93 22.61
N PHE A 102 -10.85 25.71 23.26
CA PHE A 102 -12.09 25.37 22.59
C PHE A 102 -12.87 26.62 22.21
N LEU A 103 -13.38 26.64 20.98
CA LEU A 103 -14.06 27.77 20.38
C LEU A 103 -15.51 27.44 20.05
N PRO A 104 -16.49 28.32 20.34
CA PRO A 104 -17.86 28.12 19.88
C PRO A 104 -17.95 28.31 18.37
N LEU A 105 -18.59 27.37 17.66
CA LEU A 105 -18.67 27.39 16.20
C LEU A 105 -19.41 28.61 15.62
N LYS A 106 -20.27 29.25 16.43
CA LYS A 106 -21.13 30.36 16.01
C LYS A 106 -20.41 31.55 15.37
N ASN A 107 -19.10 31.69 15.63
CA ASN A 107 -18.31 32.82 15.17
C ASN A 107 -17.61 32.58 13.81
N TYR A 108 -17.70 31.37 13.22
CA TYR A 108 -16.79 30.95 12.13
C TYR A 108 -17.50 30.46 10.85
N PHE A 109 -18.76 30.88 10.63
CA PHE A 109 -19.48 30.56 9.41
C PHE A 109 -18.99 31.40 8.23
N PHE A 110 -18.46 30.73 7.20
CA PHE A 110 -17.94 31.37 6.00
C PHE A 110 -18.73 30.84 4.80
N SER A 111 -19.76 31.58 4.39
CA SER A 111 -20.63 31.33 3.22
C SER A 111 -21.63 30.16 3.33
N GLN A 112 -22.76 30.32 2.64
CA GLN A 112 -23.78 29.29 2.44
C GLN A 112 -23.37 28.46 1.21
N GLY A 113 -23.03 27.20 1.41
CA GLY A 113 -22.81 26.23 0.35
C GLY A 113 -24.13 25.69 -0.23
N ASN A 114 -24.02 24.78 -1.19
CA ASN A 114 -25.19 24.13 -1.80
C ASN A 114 -25.90 23.18 -0.82
N ASN A 115 -27.23 23.04 -0.97
CA ASN A 115 -28.07 22.07 -0.26
C ASN A 115 -28.00 22.11 1.29
N GLY A 116 -27.70 23.29 1.85
CA GLY A 116 -27.69 23.52 3.30
C GLY A 116 -26.39 23.18 4.02
N TRP A 117 -25.31 22.91 3.27
CA TRP A 117 -23.95 22.83 3.81
C TRP A 117 -23.34 24.22 3.97
N TYR A 118 -22.56 24.41 5.03
CA TYR A 118 -21.82 25.65 5.30
C TYR A 118 -20.36 25.31 5.50
N GLN A 119 -19.47 26.11 4.91
CA GLN A 119 -18.06 26.00 5.23
C GLN A 119 -17.80 26.71 6.56
N VAL A 120 -17.17 26.00 7.48
CA VAL A 120 -16.63 26.55 8.71
C VAL A 120 -15.13 26.75 8.50
N LEU A 121 -14.65 27.95 8.77
CA LEU A 121 -13.25 28.32 8.55
C LEU A 121 -12.70 29.01 9.81
N ILE A 122 -11.84 28.31 10.53
CA ILE A 122 -11.31 28.73 11.84
C ILE A 122 -9.82 29.04 11.68
N PRO A 123 -9.38 30.30 11.84
CA PRO A 123 -7.96 30.62 11.87
C PRO A 123 -7.26 29.82 12.98
N LEU A 124 -6.15 29.15 12.67
CA LEU A 124 -5.40 28.35 13.66
C LEU A 124 -4.89 29.22 14.83
N LYS A 125 -4.58 30.49 14.56
CA LYS A 125 -4.27 31.49 15.61
C LYS A 125 -5.40 31.63 16.63
N ASP A 126 -6.65 31.47 16.22
CA ASP A 126 -7.83 31.53 17.10
C ASP A 126 -7.94 30.27 17.98
N LEU A 127 -7.21 29.19 17.66
CA LEU A 127 -6.99 28.03 18.52
C LEU A 127 -5.69 28.16 19.36
N GLY A 128 -4.93 29.24 19.18
CA GLY A 128 -3.64 29.44 19.86
C GLY A 128 -2.48 28.72 19.17
N LEU A 129 -2.64 28.36 17.90
CA LEU A 129 -1.61 27.73 17.07
C LEU A 129 -1.06 28.76 16.07
N GLU A 130 0.25 28.96 16.08
CA GLU A 130 0.94 29.88 15.15
C GLU A 130 2.05 29.12 14.41
N ASN A 131 2.34 29.53 13.18
CA ASN A 131 3.44 29.00 12.36
C ASN A 131 3.41 27.48 12.18
N ILE A 132 2.24 26.94 11.81
CA ILE A 132 2.09 25.50 11.54
C ILE A 132 2.60 25.18 10.13
N ASP A 133 3.65 24.38 10.06
CA ASP A 133 4.33 23.94 8.84
C ASP A 133 4.57 22.43 8.85
N HIS A 134 5.26 21.91 7.83
CA HIS A 134 5.51 20.48 7.70
C HIS A 134 6.30 19.85 8.86
N GLU A 135 7.08 20.61 9.65
CA GLU A 135 7.87 20.06 10.75
C GLU A 135 7.01 19.81 12.00
N ASN A 136 5.98 20.61 12.21
CA ASN A 136 5.17 20.58 13.44
C ASN A 136 3.69 20.21 13.21
N ILE A 137 3.21 20.10 11.97
CA ILE A 137 1.82 19.75 11.65
C ILE A 137 1.43 18.38 12.22
N ASN A 138 2.36 17.44 12.28
CA ASN A 138 2.13 16.10 12.85
C ASN A 138 1.89 16.13 14.37
N HIS A 139 2.11 17.27 15.05
CA HIS A 139 1.69 17.44 16.44
C HIS A 139 0.18 17.64 16.58
N LEU A 140 -0.56 17.94 15.51
CA LEU A 140 -2.01 18.11 15.51
C LEU A 140 -2.68 16.75 15.23
N GLU A 141 -3.14 16.07 16.27
CA GLU A 141 -3.59 14.67 16.15
C GLU A 141 -5.08 14.51 15.88
N ALA A 142 -5.93 15.40 16.40
CA ALA A 142 -7.36 15.26 16.20
C ALA A 142 -8.11 16.59 16.32
N VAL A 143 -9.16 16.76 15.53
CA VAL A 143 -10.16 17.81 15.72
C VAL A 143 -11.19 17.30 16.72
N VAL A 144 -11.47 18.07 17.77
CA VAL A 144 -12.30 17.67 18.90
C VAL A 144 -13.52 18.56 18.99
N PHE A 145 -14.70 17.96 18.98
CA PHE A 145 -15.98 18.60 19.23
C PHE A 145 -16.45 18.26 20.64
N GLU A 146 -16.82 19.26 21.43
CA GLU A 146 -17.30 19.07 22.80
C GLU A 146 -18.63 19.79 23.05
N GLN A 147 -19.35 19.30 24.06
CA GLN A 147 -20.57 19.93 24.53
C GLN A 147 -20.37 21.42 24.85
N ASN A 148 -21.33 22.23 24.42
CA ASN A 148 -21.43 23.65 24.79
C ASN A 148 -22.58 23.86 25.80
N GLU A 149 -23.55 24.72 25.50
CA GLU A 149 -24.74 24.86 26.34
C GLU A 149 -25.70 23.68 26.18
N ALA A 150 -26.56 23.50 27.18
CA ALA A 150 -27.48 22.37 27.29
C ALA A 150 -28.94 22.79 27.21
N ASP A 151 -29.70 22.13 26.35
CA ASP A 151 -31.16 22.29 26.21
C ASP A 151 -31.94 20.97 26.41
N ASN A 152 -31.24 19.85 26.63
CA ASN A 152 -31.80 18.50 26.77
C ASN A 152 -32.62 18.03 25.56
N GLN A 153 -32.35 18.58 24.38
CA GLN A 153 -32.94 18.12 23.12
C GLN A 153 -31.92 17.25 22.36
N ASN A 154 -32.43 16.35 21.53
CA ASN A 154 -31.60 15.55 20.63
C ASN A 154 -31.41 16.32 19.34
N HIS A 155 -30.16 16.50 18.94
CA HIS A 155 -29.74 17.30 17.79
C HIS A 155 -28.87 16.48 16.86
N THR A 156 -28.90 16.81 15.56
CA THR A 156 -28.11 16.16 14.52
C THR A 156 -27.31 17.21 13.76
N LEU A 157 -26.00 16.98 13.64
CA LEU A 157 -25.10 17.69 12.75
C LEU A 157 -24.41 16.67 11.84
N PHE A 158 -24.07 17.12 10.63
CA PHE A 158 -23.17 16.38 9.74
C PHE A 158 -21.89 17.18 9.52
N PHE A 159 -20.75 16.51 9.59
CA PHE A 159 -19.44 17.09 9.32
C PHE A 159 -18.75 16.36 8.17
N ASP A 160 -18.14 17.10 7.27
CA ASP A 160 -17.43 16.56 6.11
C ASP A 160 -16.21 17.45 5.79
N ASP A 161 -15.28 16.98 4.96
CA ASP A 161 -14.10 17.74 4.52
C ASP A 161 -13.30 18.37 5.68
N ILE A 162 -13.14 17.67 6.81
CA ILE A 162 -12.33 18.14 7.95
C ILE A 162 -10.86 18.11 7.56
N GLU A 163 -10.26 19.29 7.36
CA GLU A 163 -8.91 19.43 6.85
C GLU A 163 -8.23 20.73 7.32
N LEU A 164 -6.91 20.75 7.25
CA LEU A 164 -6.11 21.96 7.46
C LEU A 164 -5.80 22.60 6.10
N LEU A 165 -6.06 23.90 5.96
CA LEU A 165 -5.89 24.64 4.70
C LEU A 165 -4.86 25.78 4.85
N PRO A 166 -4.08 26.07 3.80
CA PRO A 166 -3.21 27.26 3.74
C PRO A 166 -4.03 28.56 3.69
N GLU A 167 -3.37 29.70 3.87
CA GLU A 167 -3.97 30.97 3.43
C GLU A 167 -4.17 30.93 1.91
N THR A 168 -5.43 31.00 1.48
CA THR A 168 -5.76 31.01 0.05
C THR A 168 -5.20 32.29 -0.60
N THR A 169 -4.20 32.15 -1.48
CA THR A 169 -3.91 33.16 -2.50
C THR A 169 -5.01 33.09 -3.56
N ARG A 170 -5.88 34.11 -3.60
CA ARG A 170 -7.07 34.22 -4.49
C ARG A 170 -6.79 34.29 -6.00
N ASN A 171 -5.58 33.95 -6.45
CA ASN A 171 -5.21 34.03 -7.86
C ASN A 171 -5.11 32.62 -8.46
N SER A 172 -6.26 31.98 -8.69
CA SER A 172 -6.29 30.77 -9.51
C SER A 172 -6.44 31.14 -10.98
N LEU A 173 -5.64 30.51 -11.84
CA LEU A 173 -5.94 30.41 -13.27
C LEU A 173 -7.32 29.76 -13.45
N PRO A 174 -8.06 30.05 -14.53
CA PRO A 174 -9.36 29.41 -14.76
C PRO A 174 -9.20 27.89 -14.81
N LEU A 175 -10.01 27.18 -14.02
CA LEU A 175 -10.05 25.72 -14.01
C LEU A 175 -10.43 25.19 -15.40
N LYS A 176 -9.71 24.16 -15.86
CA LYS A 176 -10.01 23.46 -17.10
C LYS A 176 -11.00 22.32 -16.80
N ILE A 177 -11.93 22.09 -17.73
CA ILE A 177 -12.80 20.92 -17.70
C ILE A 177 -11.92 19.68 -17.93
N PRO A 178 -11.93 18.70 -17.01
CA PRO A 178 -11.10 17.51 -17.15
C PRO A 178 -11.54 16.64 -18.33
N ASP A 179 -10.57 16.07 -19.03
CA ASP A 179 -10.81 15.23 -20.20
C ASP A 179 -10.95 13.76 -19.79
N LEU A 180 -12.19 13.26 -19.73
CA LEU A 180 -12.50 11.88 -19.40
C LEU A 180 -12.15 10.98 -20.60
N LYS A 181 -10.96 10.37 -20.53
CA LYS A 181 -10.33 9.66 -21.65
C LYS A 181 -10.90 8.29 -21.92
N GLY A 182 -11.27 7.55 -20.88
CA GLY A 182 -11.73 6.18 -21.06
C GLY A 182 -12.50 5.62 -19.90
N ILE A 183 -13.18 4.52 -20.23
CA ILE A 183 -14.06 3.75 -19.35
C ILE A 183 -13.91 2.28 -19.70
N GLU A 184 -13.90 1.42 -18.70
CA GLU A 184 -13.92 -0.03 -18.90
C GLU A 184 -14.78 -0.70 -17.84
N ALA A 185 -15.63 -1.64 -18.27
CA ALA A 185 -16.49 -2.40 -17.38
C ALA A 185 -16.01 -3.84 -17.23
N PHE A 186 -16.02 -4.29 -15.98
CA PHE A 186 -15.71 -5.65 -15.57
C PHE A 186 -16.95 -6.29 -14.93
N GLU A 187 -16.76 -7.29 -14.07
CA GLU A 187 -17.87 -8.07 -13.52
C GLU A 187 -18.79 -7.29 -12.58
N LYS A 188 -18.21 -6.51 -11.66
CA LYS A 188 -18.96 -5.76 -10.64
C LYS A 188 -18.53 -4.32 -10.50
N HIS A 189 -17.63 -3.86 -11.35
CA HIS A 189 -17.12 -2.49 -11.30
C HIS A 189 -16.86 -1.92 -12.67
N ILE A 190 -16.75 -0.59 -12.71
CA ILE A 190 -16.38 0.17 -13.89
C ILE A 190 -15.22 1.09 -13.50
N ASP A 191 -14.14 1.03 -14.28
CA ASP A 191 -13.00 1.93 -14.15
C ASP A 191 -13.14 3.11 -15.10
N LEU A 192 -12.75 4.30 -14.61
CA LEU A 192 -12.69 5.55 -15.35
C LEU A 192 -11.28 6.10 -15.26
N TRP A 193 -10.77 6.71 -16.33
CA TRP A 193 -9.50 7.43 -16.28
C TRP A 193 -9.51 8.70 -17.13
N TRP A 194 -8.69 9.66 -16.73
CA TRP A 194 -8.57 10.97 -17.37
C TRP A 194 -7.12 11.42 -17.48
N GLU A 195 -6.88 12.47 -18.25
CA GLU A 195 -5.54 13.03 -18.40
C GLU A 195 -5.13 13.81 -17.14
N ALA A 196 -3.87 13.66 -16.72
CA ALA A 196 -3.33 14.42 -15.60
C ALA A 196 -3.37 15.92 -15.92
N GLU A 197 -4.03 16.71 -15.08
CA GLU A 197 -4.03 18.17 -15.18
C GLU A 197 -3.05 18.81 -14.18
N ASN A 198 -2.78 20.12 -14.34
CA ASN A 198 -1.93 20.85 -13.39
C ASN A 198 -2.57 20.84 -11.99
N ILE A 199 -1.91 20.12 -11.09
CA ILE A 199 -2.39 19.69 -9.77
C ILE A 199 -2.54 20.87 -8.80
N GLU A 200 -1.76 21.94 -8.97
CA GLU A 200 -1.58 22.95 -7.91
C GLU A 200 -2.86 23.69 -7.51
N ASN A 201 -3.81 23.84 -8.45
CA ASN A 201 -5.04 24.60 -8.26
C ASN A 201 -6.29 23.71 -8.06
N ILE A 202 -6.18 22.40 -8.24
CA ILE A 202 -7.30 21.46 -8.12
C ILE A 202 -7.29 20.87 -6.71
N LYS A 203 -8.40 20.98 -6.00
CA LYS A 203 -8.61 20.34 -4.70
C LYS A 203 -8.95 18.86 -4.88
N TYR A 204 -9.83 18.56 -5.83
CA TYR A 204 -10.20 17.21 -6.26
C TYR A 204 -10.96 17.22 -7.60
N ILE A 205 -10.99 16.07 -8.26
CA ILE A 205 -11.93 15.76 -9.33
C ILE A 205 -13.20 15.19 -8.70
N ARG A 206 -14.38 15.64 -9.11
CA ARG A 206 -15.67 15.07 -8.67
C ARG A 206 -16.21 14.14 -9.75
N ILE A 207 -16.68 12.97 -9.34
CA ILE A 207 -17.20 11.93 -10.22
C ILE A 207 -18.72 11.89 -10.10
N TYR A 208 -19.38 11.95 -11.24
CA TYR A 208 -20.82 11.86 -11.37
C TYR A 208 -21.22 10.59 -12.09
N ARG A 209 -22.31 9.97 -11.64
CA ARG A 209 -22.91 8.80 -12.26
C ARG A 209 -24.38 9.01 -12.53
N SER A 210 -24.85 8.41 -13.62
CA SER A 210 -26.26 8.26 -13.94
C SER A 210 -26.51 6.80 -14.35
N PHE A 211 -27.71 6.28 -14.03
CA PHE A 211 -28.17 4.98 -14.52
C PHE A 211 -29.15 5.10 -15.70
N ASP A 212 -29.75 6.27 -15.91
CA ASP A 212 -30.69 6.55 -17.00
C ASP A 212 -30.04 7.32 -18.17
N GLY A 213 -28.85 7.88 -17.96
CA GLY A 213 -28.14 8.76 -18.90
C GLY A 213 -28.60 10.23 -18.82
N GLU A 214 -29.54 10.56 -17.94
CA GLU A 214 -30.16 11.88 -17.83
C GLU A 214 -29.81 12.55 -16.49
N THR A 215 -30.10 11.87 -15.38
CA THR A 215 -29.92 12.42 -14.02
C THR A 215 -28.58 11.98 -13.46
N PHE A 216 -27.61 12.90 -13.42
CA PHE A 216 -26.29 12.66 -12.86
C PHE A 216 -26.21 13.10 -11.40
N THR A 217 -25.79 12.18 -10.52
CA THR A 217 -25.52 12.45 -9.11
C THR A 217 -24.03 12.26 -8.81
N PRO A 218 -23.45 13.07 -7.91
CA PRO A 218 -22.06 12.89 -7.52
C PRO A 218 -21.94 11.64 -6.65
N ILE A 219 -20.97 10.77 -6.94
CA ILE A 219 -20.76 9.49 -6.25
C ILE A 219 -19.42 9.39 -5.54
N ALA A 220 -18.42 10.14 -5.98
CA ALA A 220 -17.08 10.14 -5.38
C ALA A 220 -16.31 11.43 -5.68
N ILE A 221 -15.19 11.59 -4.98
CA ILE A 221 -14.12 12.52 -5.35
C ILE A 221 -12.81 11.77 -5.51
N GLN A 222 -11.92 12.29 -6.35
CA GLN A 222 -10.56 11.81 -6.47
C GLN A 222 -9.56 12.95 -6.24
N ARG A 223 -8.61 12.74 -5.33
CA ARG A 223 -7.55 13.73 -5.09
C ARG A 223 -6.58 13.75 -6.27
N PRO A 224 -5.96 14.92 -6.56
CA PRO A 224 -4.87 14.99 -7.52
C PRO A 224 -3.75 14.01 -7.13
N LEU A 225 -3.04 13.45 -8.11
CA LEU A 225 -2.14 12.27 -8.04
C LEU A 225 -2.78 10.91 -8.32
N MET A 226 -4.10 10.83 -8.36
CA MET A 226 -4.82 9.67 -8.89
C MET A 226 -5.74 10.14 -10.02
N ASN A 227 -5.44 9.73 -11.25
CA ASN A 227 -6.21 10.10 -12.45
C ASN A 227 -7.14 8.99 -12.91
N ARG A 228 -7.61 8.21 -11.94
CA ARG A 228 -8.45 7.03 -12.12
C ARG A 228 -9.47 6.98 -10.98
N TYR A 229 -10.62 6.40 -11.27
CA TYR A 229 -11.63 6.09 -10.27
C TYR A 229 -12.26 4.74 -10.58
N THR A 230 -12.42 3.91 -9.55
CA THR A 230 -13.08 2.62 -9.64
C THR A 230 -14.46 2.69 -8.99
N ASP A 231 -15.52 2.58 -9.80
CA ASP A 231 -16.89 2.52 -9.32
C ASP A 231 -17.36 1.07 -9.14
N PHE A 232 -17.42 0.61 -7.89
CA PHE A 232 -17.89 -0.74 -7.58
C PHE A 232 -19.41 -0.80 -7.49
N LEU A 233 -20.05 -1.24 -8.58
CA LEU A 233 -21.51 -1.38 -8.70
C LEU A 233 -22.08 -2.59 -7.96
N GLY A 234 -21.29 -3.66 -7.80
CA GLY A 234 -21.71 -4.90 -7.13
C GLY A 234 -22.66 -5.79 -7.94
N GLU A 235 -23.03 -5.39 -9.15
CA GLU A 235 -24.02 -6.05 -10.01
C GLU A 235 -23.46 -6.32 -11.40
N ILE A 236 -23.84 -7.46 -11.99
CA ILE A 236 -23.58 -7.81 -13.40
C ILE A 236 -24.73 -7.28 -14.27
N GLY A 237 -24.43 -6.84 -15.50
CA GLY A 237 -25.44 -6.29 -16.43
C GLY A 237 -25.88 -4.88 -16.05
N LYS A 238 -25.08 -4.17 -15.25
CA LYS A 238 -25.40 -2.83 -14.77
C LYS A 238 -24.76 -1.80 -15.68
N LYS A 239 -25.59 -1.13 -16.47
CA LYS A 239 -25.16 0.00 -17.29
C LYS A 239 -25.10 1.28 -16.46
N ALA A 240 -24.01 2.02 -16.58
CA ALA A 240 -23.84 3.32 -15.95
C ALA A 240 -23.20 4.33 -16.92
N TYR A 241 -23.50 5.60 -16.69
CA TYR A 241 -23.01 6.75 -17.44
C TYR A 241 -22.23 7.64 -16.49
N TYR A 242 -21.08 8.17 -16.94
CA TYR A 242 -20.17 8.93 -16.09
C TYR A 242 -19.78 10.25 -16.71
N ARG A 243 -19.60 11.24 -15.83
CA ARG A 243 -19.02 12.55 -16.11
C ARG A 243 -18.14 12.95 -14.94
N ILE A 244 -17.17 13.82 -15.18
CA ILE A 244 -16.28 14.36 -14.15
C ILE A 244 -16.17 15.87 -14.25
N SER A 245 -15.75 16.51 -13.15
CA SER A 245 -15.46 17.95 -13.08
C SER A 245 -14.26 18.22 -12.18
N SER A 246 -13.60 19.36 -12.39
CA SER A 246 -12.51 19.84 -11.52
C SER A 246 -13.10 20.80 -10.48
N VAL A 247 -12.67 20.66 -9.22
CA VAL A 247 -13.05 21.55 -8.11
C VAL A 247 -11.80 22.17 -7.50
N ASP A 248 -11.75 23.50 -7.37
CA ASP A 248 -10.64 24.20 -6.73
C ASP A 248 -10.79 24.31 -5.19
N TYR A 249 -9.77 24.88 -4.54
CA TYR A 249 -9.79 25.14 -3.10
C TYR A 249 -10.77 26.23 -2.66
N SER A 250 -11.28 27.05 -3.60
CA SER A 250 -12.38 27.99 -3.38
C SER A 250 -13.74 27.34 -3.64
N LEU A 251 -13.78 26.02 -3.90
CA LEU A 251 -14.96 25.22 -4.16
C LEU A 251 -15.70 25.64 -5.45
N HIS A 252 -15.03 26.33 -6.37
CA HIS A 252 -15.54 26.51 -7.72
C HIS A 252 -15.42 25.20 -8.48
N GLU A 253 -16.48 24.84 -9.19
CA GLU A 253 -16.56 23.63 -9.99
C GLU A 253 -16.70 23.99 -11.46
N THR A 254 -15.96 23.27 -12.32
CA THR A 254 -16.11 23.40 -13.76
C THR A 254 -17.44 22.85 -14.27
N SER A 255 -17.80 23.14 -15.51
CA SER A 255 -18.79 22.32 -16.20
C SER A 255 -18.34 20.84 -16.27
N LEU A 256 -19.31 19.93 -16.35
CA LEU A 256 -19.07 18.49 -16.44
C LEU A 256 -18.45 18.10 -17.79
N SER A 257 -17.57 17.09 -17.80
CA SER A 257 -16.93 16.49 -18.97
C SER A 257 -17.94 15.88 -19.98
N ASN A 258 -17.43 15.31 -21.07
CA ASN A 258 -18.20 14.38 -21.92
C ASN A 258 -18.75 13.20 -21.11
N ILE A 259 -19.85 12.61 -21.61
CA ILE A 259 -20.45 11.39 -21.06
C ILE A 259 -19.72 10.18 -21.65
N LEU A 260 -19.24 9.29 -20.79
CA LEU A 260 -18.87 7.93 -21.16
C LEU A 260 -19.82 6.93 -20.51
N THR A 261 -19.99 5.74 -21.10
CA THR A 261 -20.86 4.69 -20.55
C THR A 261 -20.26 3.32 -20.77
N ALA A 262 -20.49 2.43 -19.81
CA ALA A 262 -20.16 1.02 -19.92
C ALA A 262 -21.17 0.21 -19.10
N GLU A 263 -21.16 -1.10 -19.31
CA GLU A 263 -22.07 -2.05 -18.68
C GLU A 263 -21.28 -3.23 -18.15
N THR A 264 -21.47 -3.55 -16.86
CA THR A 264 -20.79 -4.69 -16.25
C THR A 264 -21.21 -6.00 -16.89
N LYS A 265 -20.29 -6.95 -16.99
CA LYS A 265 -20.49 -8.21 -17.72
C LYS A 265 -19.86 -9.38 -16.98
N PRO A 266 -20.44 -10.60 -17.05
CA PRO A 266 -19.80 -11.75 -16.44
C PRO A 266 -18.41 -11.97 -17.05
N LEU A 267 -17.44 -12.32 -16.21
CA LEU A 267 -16.09 -12.67 -16.66
C LEU A 267 -15.87 -14.17 -16.44
N THR A 268 -15.19 -14.80 -17.39
CA THR A 268 -14.58 -16.11 -17.15
C THR A 268 -13.49 -15.98 -16.09
N ASP A 269 -13.10 -17.09 -15.44
CA ASP A 269 -12.01 -17.04 -14.46
C ASP A 269 -10.70 -16.53 -15.09
N ASP A 270 -10.45 -16.79 -16.38
CA ASP A 270 -9.27 -16.32 -17.09
C ASP A 270 -9.30 -14.79 -17.33
N GLU A 271 -10.44 -14.26 -17.79
CA GLU A 271 -10.66 -12.81 -17.93
C GLU A 271 -10.63 -12.10 -16.57
N PHE A 272 -11.13 -12.76 -15.53
CA PHE A 272 -11.11 -12.26 -14.17
C PHE A 272 -9.69 -12.19 -13.60
N LEU A 273 -8.85 -13.21 -13.86
CA LEU A 273 -7.43 -13.14 -13.52
C LEU A 273 -6.69 -12.07 -14.32
N ASN A 274 -7.00 -11.89 -15.61
CA ASN A 274 -6.44 -10.78 -16.40
C ASN A 274 -6.79 -9.41 -15.78
N MET A 275 -8.05 -9.20 -15.39
CA MET A 275 -8.48 -7.96 -14.69
C MET A 275 -7.66 -7.74 -13.42
N VAL A 276 -7.43 -8.80 -12.63
CA VAL A 276 -6.68 -8.71 -11.38
C VAL A 276 -5.21 -8.40 -11.63
N GLU A 277 -4.57 -9.13 -12.54
CA GLU A 277 -3.19 -8.87 -12.96
C GLU A 277 -3.00 -7.44 -13.47
N GLU A 278 -3.90 -6.98 -14.34
CA GLU A 278 -3.86 -5.65 -14.94
C GLU A 278 -4.05 -4.56 -13.89
N ALA A 279 -5.06 -4.68 -13.02
CA ALA A 279 -5.32 -3.68 -11.99
C ALA A 279 -4.11 -3.50 -11.06
N HIS A 280 -3.47 -4.58 -10.62
CA HIS A 280 -2.27 -4.51 -9.78
C HIS A 280 -1.04 -4.02 -10.57
N PHE A 281 -0.95 -4.34 -11.87
CA PHE A 281 0.08 -3.82 -12.77
C PHE A 281 0.01 -2.29 -12.92
N ARG A 282 -1.19 -1.70 -12.98
CA ARG A 282 -1.38 -0.24 -13.16
C ARG A 282 -0.62 0.59 -12.11
N TYR A 283 -0.41 0.08 -10.89
CA TYR A 283 0.43 0.72 -9.89
C TYR A 283 1.85 1.05 -10.42
N TYR A 284 2.43 0.15 -11.21
CA TYR A 284 3.78 0.23 -11.76
C TYR A 284 3.83 0.87 -13.14
N TRP A 285 2.66 1.16 -13.73
CA TRP A 285 2.55 1.77 -15.04
C TRP A 285 2.03 3.21 -14.95
N ASP A 286 0.76 3.35 -14.57
CA ASP A 286 0.07 4.63 -14.36
C ASP A 286 0.59 5.31 -13.07
N GLY A 287 0.82 4.51 -12.02
CA GLY A 287 1.25 4.98 -10.70
C GLY A 287 2.75 5.19 -10.53
N ALA A 288 3.56 4.81 -11.52
CA ALA A 288 5.02 4.93 -11.46
C ALA A 288 5.47 6.39 -11.26
N GLU A 289 6.60 6.58 -10.59
CA GLU A 289 7.22 7.89 -10.54
C GLU A 289 7.68 8.26 -11.97
N PRO A 290 7.25 9.40 -12.52
CA PRO A 290 7.30 9.65 -13.96
C PRO A 290 8.72 9.82 -14.53
N ASN A 291 9.69 10.26 -13.72
CA ASN A 291 11.06 10.52 -14.16
C ASN A 291 11.89 9.23 -14.26
N SER A 292 11.81 8.39 -13.23
CA SER A 292 12.47 7.09 -13.15
C SER A 292 11.73 5.98 -13.89
N GLY A 293 10.39 6.07 -13.96
CA GLY A 293 9.53 4.98 -14.41
C GLY A 293 9.43 3.82 -13.42
N LEU A 294 9.92 4.00 -12.18
CA LEU A 294 10.00 2.99 -11.13
C LEU A 294 8.85 3.11 -10.12
N ALA A 295 8.73 2.10 -9.26
CA ALA A 295 7.63 1.97 -8.32
C ALA A 295 7.79 2.94 -7.14
N ARG A 296 6.76 3.73 -6.86
CA ARG A 296 6.64 4.42 -5.57
C ARG A 296 6.53 3.41 -4.42
N GLU A 297 6.92 3.82 -3.22
CA GLU A 297 6.72 3.03 -2.00
C GLU A 297 5.23 2.72 -1.78
N ASN A 298 4.39 3.76 -1.83
CA ASN A 298 2.95 3.63 -1.69
C ASN A 298 2.21 4.77 -2.39
N ILE A 299 0.93 4.54 -2.75
CA ILE A 299 0.06 5.55 -3.34
C ILE A 299 -1.30 5.57 -2.60
N PRO A 300 -1.76 6.73 -2.10
CA PRO A 300 -1.00 7.98 -1.95
C PRO A 300 0.15 7.83 -0.95
N GLY A 301 1.22 8.58 -1.18
CA GLY A 301 2.47 8.62 -0.39
C GLY A 301 3.38 9.70 -0.99
N ARG A 302 4.71 9.54 -0.87
CA ARG A 302 5.63 10.48 -1.53
C ARG A 302 5.54 10.34 -3.06
N SER A 303 5.32 11.46 -3.74
CA SER A 303 5.19 11.48 -5.22
C SER A 303 6.49 11.13 -5.94
N ASP A 304 7.62 11.40 -5.30
CA ASP A 304 8.95 11.38 -5.92
C ASP A 304 9.83 10.26 -5.36
N MET A 305 9.41 9.59 -4.29
CA MET A 305 10.21 8.52 -3.68
C MET A 305 9.83 7.17 -4.28
N ILE A 306 10.81 6.54 -4.94
CA ILE A 306 10.72 5.15 -5.37
C ILE A 306 11.31 4.21 -4.32
N ALA A 307 10.83 2.97 -4.31
CA ALA A 307 11.34 1.88 -3.48
C ALA A 307 11.94 0.79 -4.39
N THR A 308 13.19 0.40 -4.17
CA THR A 308 13.95 -0.38 -5.14
C THR A 308 13.52 -1.83 -5.26
N GLY A 309 13.21 -2.53 -4.17
CA GLY A 309 12.69 -3.89 -4.27
C GLY A 309 11.27 -3.95 -4.82
N ALA A 310 10.39 -3.04 -4.38
CA ALA A 310 9.08 -2.84 -5.01
C ALA A 310 9.19 -2.57 -6.51
N SER A 311 10.24 -1.85 -6.93
CA SER A 311 10.52 -1.60 -8.34
C SER A 311 11.02 -2.84 -9.09
N GLY A 312 11.80 -3.70 -8.43
CA GLY A 312 12.15 -5.02 -8.96
C GLY A 312 10.94 -5.89 -9.23
N PHE A 313 9.99 -5.87 -8.31
CA PHE A 313 8.71 -6.56 -8.47
C PHE A 313 7.93 -5.94 -9.64
N GLY A 314 7.79 -4.60 -9.64
CA GLY A 314 7.15 -3.85 -10.72
C GLY A 314 7.75 -4.11 -12.10
N VAL A 315 9.07 -4.27 -12.19
CA VAL A 315 9.76 -4.70 -13.41
C VAL A 315 9.19 -6.01 -13.92
N MET A 316 9.05 -7.03 -13.06
CA MET A 316 8.45 -8.31 -13.45
C MET A 316 6.98 -8.16 -13.82
N ALA A 317 6.21 -7.33 -13.11
CA ALA A 317 4.81 -7.04 -13.47
C ALA A 317 4.69 -6.39 -14.86
N MET A 318 5.63 -5.52 -15.25
CA MET A 318 5.67 -4.95 -16.61
C MET A 318 5.98 -6.01 -17.68
N LEU A 319 6.77 -7.04 -17.36
CA LEU A 319 6.98 -8.18 -18.27
C LEU A 319 5.68 -8.96 -18.47
N VAL A 320 4.96 -9.26 -17.38
CA VAL A 320 3.64 -9.89 -17.44
C VAL A 320 2.68 -9.06 -18.28
N ALA A 321 2.68 -7.73 -18.11
CA ALA A 321 1.79 -6.84 -18.86
C ALA A 321 2.06 -6.85 -20.37
N MET A 322 3.32 -6.96 -20.80
CA MET A 322 3.65 -7.14 -22.22
C MET A 322 3.26 -8.52 -22.74
N GLU A 323 3.43 -9.58 -21.94
CA GLU A 323 3.04 -10.95 -22.30
C GLU A 323 1.52 -11.10 -22.42
N ARG A 324 0.78 -10.47 -21.50
CA ARG A 324 -0.69 -10.46 -21.47
C ARG A 324 -1.31 -9.44 -22.42
N GLY A 325 -0.50 -8.57 -23.03
CA GLY A 325 -0.95 -7.55 -23.97
C GLY A 325 -1.70 -6.38 -23.33
N PHE A 326 -1.49 -6.12 -22.04
CA PHE A 326 -2.00 -4.90 -21.38
C PHE A 326 -1.27 -3.65 -21.88
N ILE A 327 0.00 -3.81 -22.26
CA ILE A 327 0.80 -2.81 -22.96
C ILE A 327 1.52 -3.48 -24.12
N SER A 328 1.87 -2.70 -25.13
CA SER A 328 2.74 -3.16 -26.22
C SER A 328 4.18 -3.37 -25.72
N ARG A 329 4.94 -4.20 -26.45
CA ARG A 329 6.37 -4.36 -26.17
C ARG A 329 7.14 -3.07 -26.43
N GLU A 330 6.72 -2.28 -27.41
CA GLU A 330 7.33 -1.00 -27.76
C GLU A 330 7.20 0.01 -26.61
N GLU A 331 6.00 0.14 -26.01
CA GLU A 331 5.81 0.94 -24.79
C GLU A 331 6.68 0.44 -23.64
N GLY A 332 6.77 -0.90 -23.50
CA GLY A 332 7.68 -1.52 -22.54
C GLY A 332 9.14 -1.16 -22.79
N ILE A 333 9.63 -1.23 -24.03
CA ILE A 333 11.00 -0.84 -24.39
C ILE A 333 11.29 0.61 -23.97
N ASP A 334 10.40 1.54 -24.27
CA ASP A 334 10.55 2.94 -23.88
C ASP A 334 10.63 3.10 -22.35
N ARG A 335 9.79 2.36 -21.62
CA ARG A 335 9.83 2.34 -20.16
C ARG A 335 11.14 1.77 -19.62
N PHE A 336 11.63 0.66 -20.17
CA PHE A 336 12.85 0.02 -19.71
C PHE A 336 14.12 0.79 -20.08
N LEU A 337 14.12 1.51 -21.21
CA LEU A 337 15.17 2.47 -21.52
C LEU A 337 15.23 3.59 -20.49
N LYS A 338 14.08 4.14 -20.08
CA LYS A 338 13.99 5.13 -18.99
C LYS A 338 14.48 4.57 -17.66
N ILE A 339 14.00 3.40 -17.24
CA ILE A 339 14.39 2.73 -15.99
C ILE A 339 15.90 2.49 -15.95
N THR A 340 16.45 1.88 -17.00
CA THR A 340 17.88 1.55 -17.03
C THR A 340 18.75 2.80 -17.10
N ASP A 341 18.30 3.85 -17.79
CA ASP A 341 18.99 5.15 -17.80
C ASP A 341 18.98 5.83 -16.42
N PHE A 342 17.85 5.79 -15.72
CA PHE A 342 17.75 6.28 -14.35
C PHE A 342 18.71 5.52 -13.42
N LEU A 343 18.69 4.18 -13.46
CA LEU A 343 19.57 3.34 -12.64
C LEU A 343 21.05 3.57 -12.90
N GLN A 344 21.47 4.01 -14.10
CA GLN A 344 22.86 4.40 -14.35
C GLN A 344 23.28 5.66 -13.56
N LYS A 345 22.32 6.54 -13.26
CA LYS A 345 22.55 7.83 -12.59
C LYS A 345 22.41 7.74 -11.06
N THR A 346 21.78 6.68 -10.53
CA THR A 346 21.55 6.61 -9.09
C THR A 346 22.82 6.45 -8.29
N ASP A 347 22.79 6.92 -7.05
CA ASP A 347 23.83 6.64 -6.07
C ASP A 347 24.09 5.12 -5.97
N LYS A 348 25.37 4.76 -5.87
CA LYS A 348 25.82 3.37 -5.72
C LYS A 348 26.66 3.22 -4.47
N TYR A 349 26.42 2.12 -3.78
CA TYR A 349 27.03 1.79 -2.52
C TYR A 349 27.71 0.44 -2.71
N HIS A 350 28.96 0.47 -3.16
CA HIS A 350 29.64 -0.74 -3.62
C HIS A 350 28.80 -1.48 -4.68
N GLY A 351 28.30 -0.71 -5.65
CA GLY A 351 27.43 -1.18 -6.72
C GLY A 351 25.98 -1.49 -6.34
N ALA A 352 25.65 -1.68 -5.06
CA ALA A 352 24.28 -1.80 -4.58
C ALA A 352 23.55 -0.45 -4.62
N VAL A 353 22.22 -0.48 -4.52
CA VAL A 353 21.35 0.72 -4.43
C VAL A 353 20.72 0.81 -3.05
N SER A 354 20.24 1.99 -2.68
CA SER A 354 19.48 2.19 -1.45
C SER A 354 18.08 1.60 -1.55
N HIS A 355 17.42 1.46 -0.39
CA HIS A 355 16.00 1.11 -0.33
C HIS A 355 15.17 2.16 -1.09
N PHE A 356 15.35 3.43 -0.73
CA PHE A 356 14.58 4.53 -1.29
C PHE A 356 15.45 5.51 -2.06
N MET A 357 14.94 5.96 -3.19
CA MET A 357 15.57 7.00 -4.00
C MET A 357 14.54 8.02 -4.45
N ASP A 358 14.98 9.25 -4.59
CA ASP A 358 14.26 10.30 -5.28
C ASP A 358 14.31 10.02 -6.79
N GLY A 359 13.15 9.76 -7.39
CA GLY A 359 13.00 9.48 -8.82
C GLY A 359 13.33 10.67 -9.72
N THR A 360 13.32 11.89 -9.19
CA THR A 360 13.66 13.11 -9.95
C THR A 360 15.16 13.39 -9.95
N THR A 361 15.87 13.06 -8.86
CA THR A 361 17.30 13.36 -8.70
C THR A 361 18.22 12.15 -8.73
N ALA A 362 17.66 10.94 -8.67
CA ALA A 362 18.38 9.67 -8.52
C ALA A 362 19.19 9.56 -7.21
N LYS A 363 18.86 10.37 -6.20
CA LYS A 363 19.55 10.40 -4.90
C LYS A 363 18.86 9.56 -3.85
N THR A 364 19.64 8.96 -2.97
CA THR A 364 19.11 8.19 -1.84
C THR A 364 18.28 9.06 -0.91
N ILE A 365 17.13 8.52 -0.48
CA ILE A 365 16.30 9.11 0.58
C ILE A 365 16.42 8.23 1.83
N PRO A 366 16.95 8.74 2.96
CA PRO A 366 17.02 7.96 4.21
C PRO A 366 15.66 7.93 4.93
N TYR A 367 14.66 7.32 4.30
CA TYR A 367 13.27 7.34 4.75
C TYR A 367 13.07 6.60 6.08
N PHE A 368 13.75 5.46 6.26
CA PHE A 368 13.75 4.71 7.52
C PHE A 368 14.70 5.27 8.59
N GLY A 369 15.16 6.51 8.38
CA GLY A 369 16.02 7.24 9.29
C GLY A 369 17.46 7.33 8.78
N GLN A 370 18.22 8.26 9.38
CA GLN A 370 19.54 8.67 8.88
C GLN A 370 20.60 7.56 8.85
N LYS A 371 20.38 6.43 9.54
CA LYS A 371 21.28 5.27 9.49
C LYS A 371 21.16 4.48 8.19
N ASP A 372 19.98 4.50 7.58
CA ASP A 372 19.67 3.82 6.33
C ASP A 372 19.77 4.82 5.16
N ASN A 373 20.98 5.38 4.98
CA ASN A 373 21.29 6.39 3.96
C ASN A 373 22.27 5.86 2.90
N GLY A 374 22.34 4.53 2.78
CA GLY A 374 23.29 3.83 1.95
C GLY A 374 22.66 2.69 1.18
N GLY A 375 23.44 1.66 0.87
CA GLY A 375 22.93 0.55 0.09
C GLY A 375 22.19 -0.46 0.96
N ASP A 376 21.01 -0.84 0.50
CA ASP A 376 20.20 -1.94 1.02
C ASP A 376 20.37 -3.14 0.08
N LEU A 377 21.02 -4.19 0.56
CA LEU A 377 21.34 -5.36 -0.24
C LEU A 377 20.11 -6.22 -0.54
N VAL A 378 19.10 -6.22 0.33
CA VAL A 378 17.88 -7.01 0.14
C VAL A 378 17.04 -6.37 -0.95
N GLU A 379 16.85 -5.06 -0.89
CA GLU A 379 16.12 -4.33 -1.92
C GLU A 379 16.88 -4.31 -3.25
N THR A 380 18.22 -4.23 -3.20
CA THR A 380 19.08 -4.44 -4.39
C THR A 380 18.87 -5.83 -5.00
N ALA A 381 18.72 -6.87 -4.19
CA ALA A 381 18.46 -8.23 -4.67
C ALA A 381 17.08 -8.37 -5.29
N PHE A 382 16.05 -7.78 -4.69
CA PHE A 382 14.71 -7.73 -5.26
C PHE A 382 14.68 -6.99 -6.61
N LEU A 383 15.34 -5.83 -6.70
CA LEU A 383 15.53 -5.10 -7.95
C LEU A 383 16.22 -5.96 -9.01
N THR A 384 17.34 -6.55 -8.63
CA THR A 384 18.18 -7.36 -9.52
C THR A 384 17.44 -8.60 -10.01
N GLN A 385 16.64 -9.26 -9.16
CA GLN A 385 15.81 -10.39 -9.54
C GLN A 385 14.89 -10.02 -10.73
N GLY A 386 14.23 -8.87 -10.65
CA GLY A 386 13.40 -8.38 -11.75
C GLY A 386 14.19 -7.99 -12.99
N LEU A 387 15.32 -7.29 -12.83
CA LEU A 387 16.17 -6.89 -13.95
C LEU A 387 16.74 -8.09 -14.70
N LEU A 388 17.15 -9.17 -14.01
CA LEU A 388 17.63 -10.38 -14.68
C LEU A 388 16.51 -11.09 -15.47
N ALA A 389 15.27 -11.08 -14.98
CA ALA A 389 14.13 -11.56 -15.78
C ALA A 389 13.90 -10.67 -17.01
N ALA A 390 13.99 -9.35 -16.87
CA ALA A 390 13.86 -8.41 -17.97
C ALA A 390 14.97 -8.56 -19.02
N HIS A 391 16.21 -8.80 -18.58
CA HIS A 391 17.34 -9.10 -19.48
C HIS A 391 17.01 -10.28 -20.40
N GLN A 392 16.38 -11.32 -19.85
CA GLN A 392 15.99 -12.51 -20.60
C GLN A 392 14.77 -12.29 -21.49
N PHE A 393 13.85 -11.41 -21.09
CA PHE A 393 12.65 -11.08 -21.88
C PHE A 393 12.96 -10.23 -23.11
N PHE A 394 13.85 -9.24 -22.96
CA PHE A 394 14.29 -8.38 -24.05
C PHE A 394 15.40 -9.07 -24.85
N ASP A 395 15.05 -10.06 -25.67
CA ASP A 395 15.96 -10.94 -26.41
C ASP A 395 16.11 -10.61 -27.90
N ARG A 396 15.38 -9.61 -28.42
CA ARG A 396 15.42 -9.28 -29.85
C ARG A 396 16.74 -8.62 -30.22
N ASN A 397 17.14 -8.79 -31.48
CA ASN A 397 18.32 -8.16 -32.05
C ASN A 397 18.02 -6.74 -32.57
N THR A 398 17.51 -5.88 -31.68
CA THR A 398 17.29 -4.44 -31.92
C THR A 398 18.27 -3.62 -31.08
N THR A 399 18.48 -2.36 -31.46
CA THR A 399 19.41 -1.45 -30.76
C THR A 399 18.94 -1.17 -29.34
N GLU A 400 17.64 -0.97 -29.17
CA GLU A 400 16.98 -0.59 -27.94
C GLU A 400 17.04 -1.74 -26.92
N GLU A 401 16.64 -2.95 -27.32
CA GLU A 401 16.68 -4.12 -26.43
C GLU A 401 18.12 -4.52 -26.10
N LYS A 402 19.05 -4.38 -27.05
CA LYS A 402 20.47 -4.57 -26.77
C LYS A 402 20.97 -3.57 -25.72
N THR A 403 20.55 -2.31 -25.81
CA THR A 403 20.91 -1.27 -24.83
C THR A 403 20.34 -1.59 -23.44
N ILE A 404 19.10 -2.06 -23.36
CA ILE A 404 18.48 -2.51 -22.11
C ILE A 404 19.32 -3.64 -21.50
N ARG A 405 19.63 -4.69 -22.29
CA ARG A 405 20.44 -5.83 -21.83
C ARG A 405 21.82 -5.39 -21.34
N GLU A 406 22.54 -4.58 -22.11
CA GLU A 406 23.89 -4.11 -21.76
C GLU A 406 23.90 -3.27 -20.47
N ARG A 407 22.88 -2.43 -20.26
CA ARG A 407 22.74 -1.64 -19.03
C ARG A 407 22.42 -2.50 -17.82
N ILE A 408 21.55 -3.50 -17.98
CA ILE A 408 21.24 -4.47 -16.92
C ILE A 408 22.48 -5.29 -16.59
N ASP A 409 23.20 -5.80 -17.58
CA ASP A 409 24.46 -6.54 -17.39
C ASP A 409 25.48 -5.69 -16.64
N THR A 410 25.63 -4.41 -17.01
CA THR A 410 26.54 -3.49 -16.35
C THR A 410 26.13 -3.27 -14.89
N PHE A 411 24.84 -3.05 -14.61
CA PHE A 411 24.34 -2.91 -13.26
C PHE A 411 24.62 -4.17 -12.44
N TRP A 412 24.17 -5.33 -12.91
CA TRP A 412 24.31 -6.64 -12.27
C TRP A 412 25.77 -6.98 -11.93
N ARG A 413 26.68 -6.79 -12.91
CA ARG A 413 28.10 -7.13 -12.76
C ARG A 413 28.86 -6.18 -11.85
N ASN A 414 28.32 -5.00 -11.54
CA ASN A 414 29.00 -4.04 -10.70
C ASN A 414 28.55 -4.08 -9.23
N ILE A 415 27.50 -4.84 -8.89
CA ILE A 415 27.09 -5.02 -7.50
C ILE A 415 28.15 -5.83 -6.76
N GLU A 416 28.81 -5.23 -5.78
CA GLU A 416 29.86 -5.87 -5.00
C GLU A 416 29.28 -6.71 -3.85
N TRP A 417 28.58 -7.80 -4.15
CA TRP A 417 27.95 -8.65 -3.13
C TRP A 417 28.92 -9.08 -2.02
N SER A 418 30.18 -9.37 -2.39
CA SER A 418 31.25 -9.69 -1.44
C SER A 418 31.59 -8.57 -0.45
N TRP A 419 31.37 -7.29 -0.81
CA TRP A 419 31.54 -6.16 0.10
C TRP A 419 30.61 -6.28 1.31
N TYR A 420 29.38 -6.68 1.06
CA TYR A 420 28.33 -6.83 2.06
C TYR A 420 28.52 -8.02 2.99
N LYS A 421 29.64 -8.73 2.90
CA LYS A 421 30.10 -9.60 3.97
C LYS A 421 30.59 -8.82 5.20
N GLN A 422 30.80 -7.50 5.11
CA GLN A 422 31.44 -6.65 6.13
C GLN A 422 32.92 -6.97 6.39
N THR A 423 33.27 -8.25 6.55
CA THR A 423 34.66 -8.73 6.65
C THR A 423 34.86 -9.94 5.74
N LYS A 424 36.12 -10.21 5.37
CA LYS A 424 36.47 -11.32 4.47
C LYS A 424 35.97 -12.68 4.98
N ASP A 425 36.03 -12.90 6.30
CA ASP A 425 35.71 -14.18 6.93
C ASP A 425 34.31 -14.21 7.56
N SER A 426 33.48 -13.18 7.32
CA SER A 426 32.10 -13.18 7.81
C SER A 426 31.31 -14.34 7.19
N PRO A 427 30.57 -15.10 8.01
CA PRO A 427 29.66 -16.11 7.50
C PRO A 427 28.34 -15.50 7.00
N PHE A 428 28.08 -14.23 7.29
CA PHE A 428 26.83 -13.54 6.93
C PHE A 428 27.04 -12.47 5.87
N LEU A 429 26.04 -12.31 5.00
CA LEU A 429 25.78 -11.03 4.36
C LEU A 429 25.10 -10.09 5.34
N TYR A 430 25.27 -8.79 5.13
CA TYR A 430 24.63 -7.74 5.89
C TYR A 430 23.65 -6.98 5.02
N TRP A 431 22.56 -6.57 5.63
CA TRP A 431 21.47 -5.89 4.94
C TRP A 431 21.90 -4.51 4.45
N HIS A 432 22.59 -3.74 5.28
CA HIS A 432 22.87 -2.33 5.01
C HIS A 432 24.36 -2.00 5.06
N TRP A 433 24.77 -1.07 4.21
CA TRP A 433 26.02 -0.35 4.33
C TRP A 433 25.80 1.14 4.08
N SER A 434 26.21 1.97 5.04
CA SER A 434 26.11 3.43 4.97
C SER A 434 27.44 4.05 4.50
N PRO A 435 27.41 5.04 3.58
CA PRO A 435 28.61 5.68 3.07
C PRO A 435 29.39 6.47 4.13
N ASP A 436 28.71 7.00 5.14
CA ASP A 436 29.29 7.87 6.18
C ASP A 436 29.30 7.22 7.57
N GLN A 437 28.51 6.15 7.78
CA GLN A 437 28.41 5.45 9.06
C GLN A 437 28.85 3.98 9.00
N GLY A 438 29.29 3.50 7.83
CA GLY A 438 29.73 2.13 7.62
C GLY A 438 28.62 1.13 7.96
N TRP A 439 28.91 0.16 8.82
CA TRP A 439 28.00 -0.94 9.15
C TRP A 439 27.09 -0.65 10.36
N ILE A 440 26.69 0.60 10.58
CA ILE A 440 26.02 1.03 11.83
C ILE A 440 24.71 0.28 12.15
N ILE A 441 23.93 -0.09 11.13
CA ILE A 441 22.71 -0.89 11.31
C ILE A 441 23.07 -2.34 11.69
N ASN A 442 24.17 -2.85 11.13
CA ASN A 442 24.79 -4.14 11.49
C ASN A 442 23.83 -5.34 11.51
N HIS A 443 22.87 -5.37 10.59
CA HIS A 443 21.84 -6.40 10.52
C HIS A 443 22.29 -7.57 9.62
N PRO A 444 22.65 -8.74 10.18
CA PRO A 444 23.03 -9.90 9.38
C PRO A 444 21.80 -10.54 8.73
N LEU A 445 21.93 -10.94 7.47
CA LEU A 445 20.87 -11.62 6.72
C LEU A 445 20.82 -13.09 7.14
N ILE A 446 19.75 -13.50 7.83
CA ILE A 446 19.64 -14.83 8.43
C ILE A 446 18.22 -15.34 8.17
N GLY A 447 18.10 -16.36 7.32
CA GLY A 447 16.84 -17.02 7.03
C GLY A 447 16.42 -17.94 8.17
N TRP A 448 15.20 -18.46 8.22
CA TRP A 448 14.12 -18.27 7.26
C TRP A 448 13.49 -16.88 7.39
N ASN A 449 13.52 -16.10 6.31
CA ASN A 449 12.81 -14.84 6.13
C ASN A 449 12.68 -14.54 4.61
N GLU A 450 12.52 -13.30 4.19
CA GLU A 450 12.35 -12.88 2.80
C GLU A 450 13.64 -12.85 1.97
N THR A 451 14.81 -13.06 2.57
CA THR A 451 16.12 -12.65 2.00
C THR A 451 16.88 -13.76 1.27
N MET A 452 16.24 -14.87 0.92
CA MET A 452 16.90 -15.98 0.23
C MET A 452 17.53 -15.53 -1.09
N ILE A 453 16.78 -14.78 -1.91
CA ILE A 453 17.24 -14.32 -3.23
C ILE A 453 18.48 -13.44 -3.12
N THR A 454 18.66 -12.74 -2.00
CA THR A 454 19.87 -11.95 -1.72
C THR A 454 21.11 -12.83 -1.67
N TYR A 455 21.05 -13.95 -0.94
CA TYR A 455 22.16 -14.91 -0.92
C TYR A 455 22.37 -15.59 -2.26
N LEU A 456 21.28 -15.97 -2.92
CA LEU A 456 21.36 -16.65 -4.22
C LEU A 456 22.01 -15.75 -5.27
N LEU A 457 21.58 -14.49 -5.39
CA LEU A 457 22.19 -13.52 -6.30
C LEU A 457 23.65 -13.23 -5.93
N ALA A 458 23.97 -13.11 -4.63
CA ALA A 458 25.35 -12.98 -4.20
C ALA A 458 26.24 -14.16 -4.66
N ILE A 459 25.71 -15.38 -4.67
CA ILE A 459 26.43 -16.58 -5.15
C ILE A 459 26.47 -16.66 -6.69
N MET A 460 25.41 -16.19 -7.35
CA MET A 460 25.24 -16.18 -8.81
C MET A 460 26.11 -15.13 -9.49
N SER A 461 26.48 -14.05 -8.78
CA SER A 461 27.25 -12.93 -9.34
C SER A 461 28.48 -13.41 -10.11
N PRO A 462 28.73 -12.88 -11.33
CA PRO A 462 29.86 -13.31 -12.15
C PRO A 462 31.18 -12.61 -11.79
N THR A 463 31.15 -11.55 -10.98
CA THR A 463 32.28 -10.62 -10.76
C THR A 463 32.61 -10.42 -9.28
N HIS A 464 31.59 -10.27 -8.44
CA HIS A 464 31.76 -10.02 -7.00
C HIS A 464 31.01 -11.06 -6.16
N SER A 465 31.12 -12.33 -6.56
CA SER A 465 30.43 -13.42 -5.90
C SER A 465 30.88 -13.63 -4.46
N VAL A 466 29.98 -14.20 -3.67
CA VAL A 466 30.32 -14.88 -2.43
C VAL A 466 30.40 -16.39 -2.62
N GLU A 467 31.02 -17.07 -1.66
CA GLU A 467 31.15 -18.52 -1.70
C GLU A 467 29.78 -19.21 -1.57
N PRO A 468 29.51 -20.29 -2.32
CA PRO A 468 28.24 -21.01 -2.22
C PRO A 468 27.89 -21.46 -0.80
N ASP A 469 28.92 -21.79 0.01
CA ASP A 469 28.74 -22.18 1.42
C ASP A 469 28.11 -21.06 2.28
N MET A 470 28.15 -19.80 1.85
CA MET A 470 27.43 -18.71 2.55
C MET A 470 25.91 -18.92 2.60
N TYR A 471 25.36 -19.75 1.71
CA TYR A 471 23.99 -20.22 1.86
C TYR A 471 23.80 -20.97 3.20
N TYR A 472 24.74 -21.82 3.62
CA TYR A 472 24.65 -22.57 4.86
C TYR A 472 25.26 -21.86 6.06
N SER A 473 26.39 -21.16 5.89
CA SER A 473 27.04 -20.47 7.00
C SER A 473 26.30 -19.18 7.41
N GLY A 474 25.59 -18.54 6.46
CA GLY A 474 24.85 -17.30 6.66
C GLY A 474 23.33 -17.50 6.69
N TRP A 475 22.73 -17.70 5.51
CA TRP A 475 21.27 -17.82 5.36
C TRP A 475 20.69 -18.93 6.25
N ALA A 476 21.18 -20.16 6.11
CA ALA A 476 20.79 -21.31 6.91
C ALA A 476 21.73 -21.56 8.10
N SER A 477 22.37 -20.50 8.63
CA SER A 477 23.37 -20.59 9.69
C SER A 477 22.89 -21.38 10.90
N GLN A 478 23.74 -22.27 11.41
CA GLN A 478 23.49 -23.05 12.63
C GLN A 478 24.09 -22.40 13.87
N SER A 479 24.76 -21.25 13.72
CA SER A 479 25.44 -20.55 14.81
C SER A 479 24.47 -20.05 15.90
N GLN A 480 24.99 -19.89 17.12
CA GLN A 480 24.19 -19.34 18.23
C GLN A 480 23.61 -17.96 17.89
N ARG A 481 24.38 -17.09 17.21
CA ARG A 481 23.92 -15.77 16.77
C ARG A 481 22.69 -15.86 15.87
N ALA A 482 22.66 -16.83 14.95
CA ALA A 482 21.54 -17.04 14.05
C ALA A 482 20.31 -17.61 14.74
N GLN A 483 20.52 -18.52 15.69
CA GLN A 483 19.45 -19.02 16.55
C GLN A 483 18.84 -17.87 17.37
N ASP A 484 19.66 -17.03 18.01
CA ASP A 484 19.22 -15.89 18.80
C ASP A 484 18.45 -14.87 17.96
N TYR A 485 18.92 -14.59 16.74
CA TYR A 485 18.24 -13.72 15.79
C TYR A 485 16.82 -14.21 15.49
N ARG A 486 16.68 -15.49 15.12
CA ARG A 486 15.38 -16.09 14.78
C ARG A 486 14.44 -16.13 15.98
N ARG A 487 14.97 -16.47 17.17
CA ARG A 487 14.20 -16.44 18.42
C ARG A 487 13.72 -15.04 18.77
N GLY A 488 14.55 -14.03 18.52
CA GLY A 488 14.26 -12.63 18.79
C GLY A 488 13.02 -12.14 18.04
N TRP A 489 13.01 -12.28 16.72
CA TRP A 489 11.86 -11.81 15.93
C TRP A 489 10.67 -12.77 15.99
N GLY A 490 10.91 -14.08 15.93
CA GLY A 490 9.86 -15.10 15.90
C GLY A 490 9.18 -15.33 17.25
N GLY A 491 9.79 -14.89 18.36
CA GLY A 491 9.25 -15.07 19.70
C GLY A 491 9.12 -16.54 20.13
N THR A 492 9.88 -17.45 19.51
CA THR A 492 9.79 -18.90 19.70
C THR A 492 11.13 -19.58 19.40
N ASP A 493 11.39 -20.73 20.04
CA ASP A 493 12.55 -21.58 19.72
C ASP A 493 12.35 -22.38 18.42
N THR A 494 11.10 -22.54 17.96
CA THR A 494 10.79 -23.34 16.77
C THR A 494 11.37 -22.70 15.50
N GLY A 495 12.12 -23.49 14.72
CA GLY A 495 12.82 -22.99 13.53
C GLY A 495 14.07 -22.16 13.81
N SER A 496 14.48 -21.99 15.07
CA SER A 496 15.72 -21.28 15.42
C SER A 496 16.97 -21.94 14.82
N MET A 497 16.92 -23.24 14.52
CA MET A 497 17.96 -23.99 13.82
C MET A 497 17.88 -23.89 12.29
N TYR A 498 17.16 -22.91 11.75
CA TYR A 498 16.74 -22.83 10.34
C TYR A 498 15.71 -23.92 9.98
N THR A 499 16.08 -25.17 10.21
CA THR A 499 15.15 -26.29 10.23
C THR A 499 14.17 -26.15 11.38
N ASN A 500 12.92 -26.54 11.14
CA ASN A 500 11.85 -26.47 12.12
C ASN A 500 11.48 -27.86 12.65
N GLY A 501 10.95 -28.73 11.78
CA GLY A 501 10.56 -30.10 12.11
C GLY A 501 9.23 -30.25 12.87
N ASN A 502 8.58 -29.16 13.29
CA ASN A 502 7.30 -29.21 13.99
C ASN A 502 6.13 -29.41 13.02
N ILE A 503 4.98 -29.79 13.58
CA ILE A 503 3.73 -29.99 12.85
C ILE A 503 2.75 -28.90 13.26
N TYR A 504 2.29 -28.10 12.30
CA TYR A 504 1.29 -27.04 12.51
C TYR A 504 0.05 -27.38 11.70
N TYR A 505 -1.13 -27.38 12.32
CA TYR A 505 -2.39 -27.73 11.64
C TYR A 505 -2.32 -29.07 10.89
N GLY A 506 -1.58 -30.05 11.42
CA GLY A 506 -1.36 -31.35 10.77
C GLY A 506 -0.35 -31.35 9.61
N LEU A 507 0.40 -30.27 9.42
CA LEU A 507 1.38 -30.11 8.34
C LEU A 507 2.81 -30.04 8.90
N PRO A 508 3.71 -30.96 8.51
CA PRO A 508 5.11 -30.92 8.94
C PRO A 508 5.87 -29.80 8.20
N LEU A 509 6.39 -28.82 8.94
CA LEU A 509 7.20 -27.75 8.38
C LEU A 509 8.70 -28.09 8.52
N LYS A 510 9.41 -28.26 7.40
CA LYS A 510 10.81 -28.66 7.42
C LYS A 510 11.75 -27.49 7.73
N VAL A 511 11.51 -26.35 7.09
CA VAL A 511 12.29 -25.11 7.25
C VAL A 511 11.31 -23.97 7.53
N GLY A 512 11.68 -23.08 8.45
CA GLY A 512 10.85 -21.92 8.78
C GLY A 512 10.91 -21.56 10.23
N VAL A 513 11.10 -20.29 10.56
CA VAL A 513 10.94 -19.79 11.93
C VAL A 513 9.46 -19.75 12.27
N SER A 514 9.12 -20.10 13.51
CA SER A 514 7.71 -20.22 13.92
C SER A 514 6.98 -21.15 12.95
N ASN A 515 5.73 -20.85 12.62
CA ASN A 515 4.96 -21.60 11.65
C ASN A 515 5.07 -21.05 10.21
N GLY A 516 6.10 -20.25 9.93
CA GLY A 516 6.42 -19.77 8.57
C GLY A 516 6.70 -18.27 8.46
N GLY A 517 6.38 -17.48 9.50
CA GLY A 517 6.50 -16.02 9.48
C GLY A 517 5.37 -15.34 8.69
N PRO A 518 5.52 -14.04 8.36
CA PRO A 518 4.60 -13.33 7.48
C PRO A 518 4.60 -13.99 6.10
N LEU A 519 3.41 -14.10 5.48
CA LEU A 519 3.29 -14.90 4.26
C LEU A 519 4.11 -14.38 3.05
N PHE A 520 4.46 -13.09 2.99
CA PHE A 520 5.33 -12.54 1.96
C PHE A 520 6.73 -13.18 1.90
N PHE A 521 7.16 -13.87 2.97
CA PHE A 521 8.38 -14.66 2.96
C PHE A 521 8.40 -15.72 1.86
N ILE A 522 7.25 -16.25 1.44
CA ILE A 522 7.14 -17.18 0.31
C ILE A 522 6.84 -16.50 -1.03
N HIS A 523 6.86 -15.18 -1.10
CA HIS A 523 6.60 -14.40 -2.32
C HIS A 523 7.87 -13.76 -2.86
N TYR A 524 8.49 -12.84 -2.12
CA TYR A 524 9.46 -11.89 -2.67
C TYR A 524 10.70 -12.55 -3.27
N SER A 525 11.27 -13.53 -2.55
CA SER A 525 12.41 -14.31 -3.04
C SER A 525 12.06 -15.29 -4.16
N TYR A 526 10.78 -15.46 -4.48
CA TYR A 526 10.26 -16.52 -5.34
C TYR A 526 9.43 -15.97 -6.51
N LEU A 527 9.50 -14.66 -6.78
CA LEU A 527 8.85 -14.05 -7.94
C LEU A 527 9.56 -14.47 -9.24
N GLY A 528 10.89 -14.43 -9.24
CA GLY A 528 11.74 -14.91 -10.33
C GLY A 528 12.32 -16.28 -10.04
N LEU A 529 12.86 -16.52 -8.85
CA LEU A 529 13.37 -17.86 -8.49
C LEU A 529 12.21 -18.86 -8.50
N ASN A 530 12.31 -19.87 -9.36
CA ASN A 530 11.33 -20.96 -9.36
C ASN A 530 11.59 -21.91 -8.17
N PRO A 531 10.71 -21.94 -7.14
CA PRO A 531 10.92 -22.74 -5.95
C PRO A 531 10.82 -24.25 -6.22
N HIS A 532 10.23 -24.69 -7.34
CA HIS A 532 10.24 -26.11 -7.74
C HIS A 532 11.66 -26.59 -8.04
N ASN A 533 12.47 -25.71 -8.60
CA ASN A 533 13.80 -26.03 -9.12
C ASN A 533 14.93 -25.70 -8.13
N PHE A 534 14.58 -25.37 -6.89
CA PHE A 534 15.54 -25.12 -5.82
C PHE A 534 15.28 -26.04 -4.63
N THR A 535 16.26 -26.88 -4.33
CA THR A 535 16.24 -27.83 -3.22
C THR A 535 17.60 -27.77 -2.54
N ASP A 536 17.60 -27.49 -1.25
CA ASP A 536 18.80 -27.62 -0.43
C ASP A 536 18.77 -28.96 0.34
N LYS A 537 19.76 -29.18 1.22
CA LYS A 537 19.84 -30.38 2.05
C LYS A 537 18.66 -30.59 3.02
N TYR A 538 17.81 -29.58 3.21
CA TYR A 538 16.70 -29.61 4.14
C TYR A 538 15.36 -29.80 3.43
N THR A 539 15.11 -29.06 2.34
CA THR A 539 13.82 -29.10 1.65
C THR A 539 13.87 -28.65 0.20
N ASN A 540 12.89 -29.12 -0.58
CA ASN A 540 12.44 -28.42 -1.77
C ASN A 540 11.63 -27.19 -1.35
N TYR A 541 11.90 -26.03 -1.96
CA TYR A 541 11.25 -24.79 -1.52
C TYR A 541 9.81 -24.66 -1.97
N PHE A 542 9.41 -25.24 -3.11
CA PHE A 542 7.99 -25.24 -3.46
C PHE A 542 7.16 -26.00 -2.44
N GLU A 543 7.62 -27.18 -2.04
CA GLU A 543 6.92 -27.99 -1.02
C GLU A 543 6.88 -27.30 0.35
N ASN A 544 7.99 -26.68 0.78
CA ASN A 544 8.03 -25.97 2.06
C ASN A 544 7.16 -24.69 2.03
N ASN A 545 7.24 -23.91 0.95
CA ASN A 545 6.46 -22.68 0.78
C ASN A 545 4.96 -22.99 0.70
N LYS A 546 4.58 -24.05 -0.01
CA LYS A 546 3.21 -24.56 -0.05
C LYS A 546 2.73 -24.98 1.33
N THR A 547 3.59 -25.61 2.13
CA THR A 547 3.28 -25.95 3.52
C THR A 547 3.01 -24.69 4.35
N ILE A 548 3.83 -23.64 4.21
CA ILE A 548 3.62 -22.35 4.90
C ILE A 548 2.30 -21.69 4.47
N ALA A 549 1.99 -21.66 3.17
CA ALA A 549 0.70 -21.15 2.68
C ALA A 549 -0.49 -21.91 3.28
N GLN A 550 -0.41 -23.25 3.33
CA GLN A 550 -1.47 -24.07 3.90
C GLN A 550 -1.60 -23.93 5.43
N ILE A 551 -0.50 -23.72 6.14
CA ILE A 551 -0.51 -23.39 7.58
C ILE A 551 -1.23 -22.06 7.81
N ASN A 552 -0.88 -21.02 7.04
CA ASN A 552 -1.51 -19.70 7.14
C ASN A 552 -3.02 -19.79 6.84
N TYR A 553 -3.38 -20.48 5.76
CA TYR A 553 -4.78 -20.77 5.42
C TYR A 553 -5.52 -21.47 6.57
N ARG A 554 -4.97 -22.57 7.12
CA ARG A 554 -5.62 -23.34 8.20
C ARG A 554 -5.74 -22.54 9.49
N TYR A 555 -4.77 -21.69 9.81
CA TYR A 555 -4.88 -20.74 10.93
C TYR A 555 -6.09 -19.81 10.74
N CYS A 556 -6.25 -19.22 9.55
CA CYS A 556 -7.36 -18.31 9.27
C CYS A 556 -8.71 -19.04 9.27
N VAL A 557 -8.76 -20.29 8.82
CA VAL A 557 -9.95 -21.14 8.90
C VAL A 557 -10.31 -21.46 10.35
N GLU A 558 -9.32 -21.79 11.18
CA GLU A 558 -9.55 -22.06 12.61
C GLU A 558 -9.94 -20.79 13.38
N ASN A 559 -9.37 -19.63 12.98
CA ASN A 559 -9.64 -18.32 13.53
C ASN A 559 -9.62 -18.26 15.07
N PRO A 560 -8.47 -18.59 15.71
CA PRO A 560 -8.40 -18.63 17.17
C PRO A 560 -8.64 -17.26 17.82
N GLY A 561 -8.35 -16.16 17.11
CA GLY A 561 -8.63 -14.79 17.53
C GLY A 561 -10.10 -14.36 17.37
N LYS A 562 -10.94 -15.18 16.70
CA LYS A 562 -12.35 -14.90 16.40
C LYS A 562 -12.55 -13.57 15.65
N TYR A 563 -11.62 -13.23 14.77
CA TYR A 563 -11.68 -12.03 13.95
C TYR A 563 -12.78 -12.14 12.89
N VAL A 564 -13.44 -11.02 12.60
CA VAL A 564 -14.57 -10.98 11.66
C VAL A 564 -14.06 -11.27 10.24
N GLY A 565 -14.74 -12.19 9.55
CA GLY A 565 -14.52 -12.51 8.14
C GLY A 565 -13.46 -13.57 7.85
N TYR A 566 -12.54 -13.86 8.79
CA TYR A 566 -11.54 -14.92 8.63
C TYR A 566 -12.19 -16.27 8.33
N GLY A 567 -11.62 -17.04 7.40
CA GLY A 567 -12.18 -18.32 7.00
C GLY A 567 -11.56 -18.89 5.74
N GLU A 568 -12.24 -19.87 5.12
CA GLU A 568 -11.79 -20.56 3.91
C GLU A 568 -11.61 -19.62 2.71
N ASN A 569 -12.24 -18.45 2.73
CA ASN A 569 -12.21 -17.46 1.67
C ASN A 569 -11.65 -16.10 2.14
N CYS A 570 -11.02 -16.04 3.31
CA CYS A 570 -10.37 -14.83 3.82
C CYS A 570 -9.18 -15.23 4.69
N TRP A 571 -8.00 -15.21 4.08
CA TRP A 571 -6.77 -15.71 4.67
C TRP A 571 -5.54 -15.02 4.07
N GLY A 572 -4.35 -15.39 4.51
CA GLY A 572 -3.10 -14.82 4.00
C GLY A 572 -2.57 -13.72 4.91
N ILE A 573 -2.45 -14.00 6.20
CA ILE A 573 -1.90 -13.05 7.16
C ILE A 573 -0.45 -12.73 6.79
N THR A 574 -0.17 -11.46 6.55
CA THR A 574 1.15 -10.99 6.16
C THR A 574 1.38 -9.53 6.51
N ALA A 575 2.54 -8.99 6.15
CA ALA A 575 2.94 -7.64 6.48
C ALA A 575 2.17 -6.58 5.69
N SER A 576 1.77 -5.52 6.38
CA SER A 576 1.14 -4.33 5.80
C SER A 576 1.24 -3.17 6.79
N ASP A 577 0.96 -1.96 6.32
CA ASP A 577 0.59 -0.91 7.25
C ASP A 577 -0.82 -1.21 7.79
N PHE A 578 -1.00 -1.10 9.10
CA PHE A 578 -2.30 -1.00 9.75
C PHE A 578 -2.56 0.47 10.12
N ALA A 579 -3.54 0.73 10.98
CA ALA A 579 -4.07 2.06 11.18
C ALA A 579 -3.05 3.10 11.71
N TRP A 580 -2.04 2.65 12.46
CA TRP A 580 -1.07 3.52 13.14
C TRP A 580 0.38 3.17 12.82
N GLY A 581 0.62 2.35 11.79
CA GLY A 581 1.96 2.00 11.35
C GLY A 581 2.07 0.56 10.86
N TYR A 582 3.31 0.13 10.65
CA TYR A 582 3.66 -1.16 10.08
C TYR A 582 3.44 -2.32 11.06
N HIS A 583 2.87 -3.42 10.56
CA HIS A 583 2.77 -4.68 11.28
C HIS A 583 3.20 -5.85 10.39
N ALA A 584 4.20 -6.61 10.84
CA ALA A 584 4.56 -7.90 10.27
C ALA A 584 3.65 -8.99 10.86
N ASN A 585 2.40 -9.08 10.39
CA ASN A 585 1.45 -10.05 10.93
C ASN A 585 1.80 -11.48 10.46
N GLU A 586 1.48 -12.45 11.31
CA GLU A 586 1.76 -13.89 11.11
C GLU A 586 0.59 -14.74 11.61
N PRO A 587 0.46 -16.02 11.19
CA PRO A 587 -0.59 -16.91 11.69
C PRO A 587 -0.31 -17.41 13.12
N VAL A 588 -0.09 -16.50 14.08
CA VAL A 588 0.03 -16.76 15.51
C VAL A 588 -0.70 -15.68 16.30
N ILE A 589 -1.32 -16.06 17.43
CA ILE A 589 -2.17 -15.13 18.23
C ILE A 589 -1.43 -13.84 18.64
N SER A 590 -0.12 -13.92 18.91
CA SER A 590 0.68 -12.74 19.32
C SER A 590 1.00 -11.77 18.19
N ARG A 591 0.69 -12.12 16.94
CA ARG A 591 1.00 -11.38 15.71
C ARG A 591 -0.20 -11.31 14.76
N ASP A 592 -1.39 -11.60 15.25
CA ASP A 592 -2.64 -11.40 14.52
C ASP A 592 -3.52 -10.47 15.32
N ASN A 593 -4.11 -9.49 14.63
CA ASN A 593 -5.04 -8.51 15.20
C ASN A 593 -6.33 -8.42 14.36
N GLY A 594 -6.57 -9.37 13.46
CA GLY A 594 -7.70 -9.39 12.55
C GLY A 594 -7.48 -8.65 11.24
N THR A 595 -6.24 -8.22 10.96
CA THR A 595 -5.89 -7.52 9.73
C THR A 595 -5.41 -8.50 8.66
N ILE A 596 -6.06 -8.48 7.50
CA ILE A 596 -5.69 -9.23 6.31
C ILE A 596 -5.17 -8.27 5.25
N ALA A 597 -4.00 -8.58 4.71
CA ALA A 597 -3.49 -7.99 3.49
C ALA A 597 -3.82 -8.92 2.31
N PRO A 598 -4.61 -8.51 1.31
CA PRO A 598 -5.02 -9.37 0.20
C PRO A 598 -3.85 -10.06 -0.50
N THR A 599 -2.71 -9.37 -0.63
CA THR A 599 -1.49 -9.91 -1.25
C THR A 599 -1.06 -11.25 -0.65
N GLY A 600 -1.33 -11.51 0.64
CA GLY A 600 -0.97 -12.77 1.28
C GLY A 600 -1.56 -13.99 0.57
N ALA A 601 -2.89 -14.03 0.42
CA ALA A 601 -3.55 -15.13 -0.29
C ALA A 601 -3.29 -15.06 -1.80
N LEU A 602 -3.28 -13.85 -2.37
CA LEU A 602 -3.22 -13.67 -3.81
C LEU A 602 -1.82 -13.96 -4.38
N ALA A 603 -0.76 -13.45 -3.79
CA ALA A 603 0.60 -13.83 -4.20
C ALA A 603 0.95 -15.29 -3.86
N SER A 604 0.04 -16.03 -3.20
CA SER A 604 0.17 -17.47 -2.94
C SER A 604 -0.49 -18.38 -4.01
N PHE A 605 -0.99 -17.81 -5.11
CA PHE A 605 -1.65 -18.56 -6.20
C PHE A 605 -0.88 -19.83 -6.65
N PRO A 606 0.44 -19.79 -6.89
CA PRO A 606 1.16 -20.99 -7.33
C PRO A 606 1.19 -22.13 -6.31
N TYR A 607 1.02 -21.82 -5.03
CA TYR A 607 1.12 -22.78 -3.95
C TYR A 607 -0.24 -23.39 -3.60
N THR A 608 -1.29 -22.56 -3.59
CA THR A 608 -2.63 -22.90 -3.10
C THR A 608 -3.72 -22.32 -4.01
N PRO A 609 -3.75 -22.68 -5.31
CA PRO A 609 -4.56 -21.98 -6.31
C PRO A 609 -6.05 -21.99 -6.01
N SER A 610 -6.58 -23.10 -5.49
CA SER A 610 -8.00 -23.19 -5.10
C SER A 610 -8.33 -22.24 -3.94
N GLN A 611 -7.49 -22.19 -2.90
CA GLN A 611 -7.71 -21.32 -1.74
C GLN A 611 -7.47 -19.84 -2.09
N SER A 612 -6.49 -19.55 -2.94
CA SER A 612 -6.20 -18.21 -3.43
C SER A 612 -7.34 -17.70 -4.33
N MET A 613 -7.89 -18.54 -5.20
CA MET A 613 -9.07 -18.18 -6.01
C MET A 613 -10.32 -17.94 -5.15
N GLN A 614 -10.55 -18.74 -4.10
CA GLN A 614 -11.65 -18.50 -3.16
C GLN A 614 -11.50 -17.17 -2.41
N ALA A 615 -10.27 -16.85 -1.98
CA ALA A 615 -9.97 -15.56 -1.38
C ALA A 615 -10.18 -14.41 -2.37
N LEU A 616 -9.68 -14.56 -3.60
CA LEU A 616 -9.84 -13.57 -4.67
C LEU A 616 -11.32 -13.26 -4.95
N ARG A 617 -12.12 -14.31 -5.15
CA ARG A 617 -13.57 -14.19 -5.34
C ARG A 617 -14.22 -13.51 -4.15
N ASN A 618 -13.88 -13.87 -2.92
CA ASN A 618 -14.47 -13.21 -1.75
C ASN A 618 -14.08 -11.73 -1.63
N TYR A 619 -12.80 -11.41 -1.80
CA TYR A 619 -12.28 -10.05 -1.74
C TYR A 619 -12.94 -9.13 -2.77
N TYR A 620 -13.19 -9.66 -3.98
CA TYR A 620 -13.90 -8.93 -5.00
C TYR A 620 -15.41 -8.92 -4.76
N ASP A 621 -16.04 -10.08 -4.65
CA ASP A 621 -17.50 -10.24 -4.69
C ASP A 621 -18.22 -9.69 -3.48
N HIS A 622 -17.63 -9.82 -2.29
CA HIS A 622 -18.25 -9.42 -1.03
C HIS A 622 -17.62 -8.15 -0.48
N TYR A 623 -16.31 -7.96 -0.67
CA TYR A 623 -15.57 -6.84 -0.08
C TYR A 623 -15.17 -5.76 -1.09
N GLY A 624 -15.40 -5.97 -2.39
CA GLY A 624 -14.92 -5.07 -3.44
C GLY A 624 -15.40 -3.63 -3.30
N HIS A 625 -16.58 -3.41 -2.73
CA HIS A 625 -17.13 -2.07 -2.47
C HIS A 625 -16.28 -1.19 -1.55
N PHE A 626 -15.36 -1.76 -0.75
CA PHE A 626 -14.34 -0.99 -0.03
C PHE A 626 -12.90 -1.43 -0.36
N LEU A 627 -12.71 -2.69 -0.75
CA LEU A 627 -11.40 -3.31 -0.88
C LEU A 627 -10.84 -3.24 -2.30
N TRP A 628 -11.68 -3.27 -3.33
CA TRP A 628 -11.25 -3.14 -4.72
C TRP A 628 -11.14 -1.67 -5.10
N GLY A 629 -10.09 -1.29 -5.81
CA GLY A 629 -9.84 0.08 -6.23
C GLY A 629 -8.92 0.18 -7.44
N GLU A 630 -8.42 1.39 -7.67
CA GLU A 630 -7.83 1.84 -8.94
C GLU A 630 -6.60 1.04 -9.36
N TYR A 631 -5.86 0.51 -8.39
CA TYR A 631 -4.65 -0.28 -8.58
C TYR A 631 -4.78 -1.71 -8.05
N GLY A 632 -5.99 -2.28 -8.10
CA GLY A 632 -6.29 -3.62 -7.59
C GLY A 632 -6.87 -3.57 -6.18
N PHE A 633 -6.54 -4.54 -5.32
CA PHE A 633 -7.01 -4.48 -3.94
C PHE A 633 -6.19 -3.47 -3.12
N ARG A 634 -6.86 -2.75 -2.22
CA ARG A 634 -6.22 -1.92 -1.19
C ARG A 634 -5.35 -2.79 -0.29
N ASP A 635 -4.32 -2.18 0.29
CA ASP A 635 -3.21 -2.90 0.91
C ASP A 635 -3.61 -3.88 2.03
N ALA A 636 -4.58 -3.48 2.86
CA ALA A 636 -5.06 -4.29 3.97
C ALA A 636 -6.47 -3.89 4.42
N PHE A 637 -7.14 -4.77 5.16
CA PHE A 637 -8.41 -4.50 5.81
C PHE A 637 -8.54 -5.27 7.13
N ASN A 638 -9.38 -4.74 8.02
CA ASN A 638 -9.72 -5.35 9.30
C ASN A 638 -11.22 -5.15 9.55
N LEU A 639 -12.01 -6.21 9.36
CA LEU A 639 -13.46 -6.14 9.55
C LEU A 639 -13.86 -6.07 11.03
N THR A 640 -13.04 -6.59 11.93
CA THR A 640 -13.27 -6.52 13.40
C THR A 640 -13.27 -5.07 13.84
N GLU A 641 -12.33 -4.29 13.33
CA GLU A 641 -12.15 -2.88 13.63
C GLU A 641 -12.96 -1.94 12.71
N ASN A 642 -13.52 -2.47 11.62
CA ASN A 642 -14.14 -1.69 10.53
C ASN A 642 -13.15 -0.70 9.88
N TRP A 643 -11.98 -1.22 9.51
CA TRP A 643 -10.89 -0.45 8.91
C TRP A 643 -10.51 -1.05 7.56
N CYS A 644 -10.10 -0.19 6.63
CA CYS A 644 -9.46 -0.58 5.39
C CYS A 644 -8.38 0.45 5.07
N SER A 645 -7.23 -0.05 4.61
CA SER A 645 -6.11 0.77 4.16
C SER A 645 -6.59 1.72 3.08
N THR A 646 -5.99 2.91 3.05
CA THR A 646 -6.27 3.90 2.00
C THR A 646 -5.18 3.98 0.96
N ILE A 647 -4.14 3.14 1.10
CA ILE A 647 -3.02 3.07 0.18
C ILE A 647 -3.06 1.79 -0.63
N PHE A 648 -2.35 1.84 -1.75
CA PHE A 648 -1.79 0.71 -2.46
C PHE A 648 -0.29 0.69 -2.18
N MET A 649 0.28 -0.48 -1.90
CA MET A 649 1.67 -0.60 -1.49
C MET A 649 2.50 -1.24 -2.60
N GLY A 650 3.62 -0.61 -2.95
CA GLY A 650 4.49 -1.06 -4.04
C GLY A 650 5.08 -2.45 -3.80
N LEU A 651 5.23 -2.89 -2.56
CA LEU A 651 5.65 -4.25 -2.24
C LEU A 651 4.53 -5.28 -2.41
N ASN A 652 3.26 -4.87 -2.30
CA ASN A 652 2.13 -5.80 -2.18
C ASN A 652 1.31 -5.94 -3.46
N GLN A 653 1.37 -5.01 -4.41
CA GLN A 653 0.61 -5.13 -5.66
C GLN A 653 1.24 -6.11 -6.66
N SER A 654 2.52 -5.94 -6.98
CA SER A 654 3.20 -6.70 -8.04
C SER A 654 3.28 -8.20 -7.74
N PRO A 655 3.54 -8.66 -6.50
CA PRO A 655 3.50 -10.08 -6.20
C PRO A 655 2.16 -10.73 -6.59
N VAL A 656 1.04 -10.00 -6.56
CA VAL A 656 -0.24 -10.52 -7.05
C VAL A 656 -0.18 -10.78 -8.55
N THR A 657 0.18 -9.77 -9.37
CA THR A 657 0.33 -9.93 -10.82
C THR A 657 1.31 -11.06 -11.17
N VAL A 658 2.51 -11.04 -10.56
CA VAL A 658 3.61 -11.93 -10.92
C VAL A 658 3.34 -13.38 -10.48
N MET A 659 2.78 -13.59 -9.29
CA MET A 659 2.53 -14.94 -8.81
C MET A 659 1.27 -15.55 -9.43
N ILE A 660 0.26 -14.75 -9.80
CA ILE A 660 -0.82 -15.26 -10.67
C ILE A 660 -0.23 -15.69 -12.01
N GLU A 661 0.65 -14.89 -12.61
CA GLU A 661 1.28 -15.26 -13.89
C GLU A 661 2.10 -16.56 -13.77
N ASN A 662 2.92 -16.68 -12.73
CA ASN A 662 3.70 -17.90 -12.48
C ASN A 662 2.80 -19.12 -12.25
N TYR A 663 1.64 -18.95 -11.61
CA TYR A 663 0.65 -20.01 -11.51
C TYR A 663 0.06 -20.41 -12.87
N ARG A 664 -0.23 -19.42 -13.73
CA ARG A 664 -0.89 -19.65 -15.03
C ARG A 664 0.04 -20.26 -16.06
N SER A 665 1.29 -19.80 -16.13
CA SER A 665 2.21 -20.15 -17.22
C SER A 665 3.64 -20.47 -16.75
N GLY A 666 4.03 -20.06 -15.54
CA GLY A 666 5.43 -20.10 -15.12
C GLY A 666 6.32 -19.05 -15.78
N PHE A 667 5.75 -18.07 -16.48
CA PHE A 667 6.48 -17.16 -17.38
C PHE A 667 7.63 -16.39 -16.69
N VAL A 668 7.40 -15.75 -15.55
CA VAL A 668 8.46 -14.96 -14.88
C VAL A 668 9.53 -15.88 -14.30
N TRP A 669 9.13 -17.03 -13.78
CA TRP A 669 10.04 -18.10 -13.38
C TRP A 669 10.94 -18.56 -14.52
N ASP A 670 10.37 -18.84 -15.69
CA ASP A 670 11.13 -19.31 -16.84
C ASP A 670 12.12 -18.25 -17.33
N LEU A 671 11.71 -16.98 -17.36
CA LEU A 671 12.60 -15.86 -17.68
C LEU A 671 13.79 -15.81 -16.72
N PHE A 672 13.56 -15.70 -15.41
CA PHE A 672 14.65 -15.57 -14.44
C PHE A 672 15.55 -16.82 -14.42
N MET A 673 14.96 -18.02 -14.43
CA MET A 673 15.70 -19.28 -14.39
C MET A 673 16.46 -19.58 -15.70
N SER A 674 16.12 -18.92 -16.80
CA SER A 674 16.89 -19.01 -18.06
C SER A 674 18.19 -18.20 -18.04
N HIS A 675 18.35 -17.25 -17.10
CA HIS A 675 19.53 -16.40 -17.06
C HIS A 675 20.81 -17.22 -16.81
N PRO A 676 21.88 -17.07 -17.61
CA PRO A 676 23.06 -17.94 -17.54
C PRO A 676 23.75 -17.94 -16.16
N ASP A 677 23.75 -16.81 -15.47
CA ASP A 677 24.39 -16.67 -14.16
C ASP A 677 23.56 -17.34 -13.05
N VAL A 678 22.22 -17.27 -13.17
CA VAL A 678 21.28 -17.95 -12.26
C VAL A 678 21.50 -19.45 -12.36
N GLN A 679 21.52 -20.00 -13.57
CA GLN A 679 21.77 -21.43 -13.79
C GLN A 679 23.13 -21.89 -13.26
N ARG A 680 24.19 -21.07 -13.44
CA ARG A 680 25.51 -21.38 -12.88
C ARG A 680 25.50 -21.37 -11.35
N GLY A 681 24.85 -20.38 -10.73
CA GLY A 681 24.73 -20.28 -9.27
C GLY A 681 23.94 -21.43 -8.65
N ILE A 682 22.77 -21.79 -9.21
CA ILE A 682 21.99 -22.95 -8.73
C ILE A 682 22.82 -24.23 -8.79
N ARG A 683 23.56 -24.47 -9.88
CA ARG A 683 24.47 -25.63 -9.98
C ARG A 683 25.57 -25.60 -8.91
N LYS A 684 26.15 -24.43 -8.60
CA LYS A 684 27.14 -24.31 -7.52
C LYS A 684 26.55 -24.71 -6.16
N ILE A 685 25.32 -24.29 -5.88
CA ILE A 685 24.65 -24.55 -4.59
C ILE A 685 24.26 -26.03 -4.47
N ASN A 686 23.70 -26.61 -5.53
CA ASN A 686 23.31 -28.03 -5.54
C ASN A 686 24.52 -28.98 -5.43
N ASN A 687 25.74 -28.51 -5.73
CA ASN A 687 26.98 -29.29 -5.66
C ASN A 687 27.77 -29.08 -4.36
N ILE A 688 27.22 -28.38 -3.35
CA ILE A 688 27.87 -28.26 -2.04
C ILE A 688 27.88 -29.64 -1.37
N GLU A 689 29.06 -30.24 -1.18
CA GLU A 689 29.22 -31.51 -0.44
C GLU A 689 28.71 -31.35 1.00
N HIS A 690 27.88 -32.29 1.47
CA HIS A 690 27.19 -32.23 2.77
C HIS A 690 27.92 -32.96 3.89
#